data_AF-A0A2G8HT28-F1
#
_entry.id   AF-A0A2G8HT28-F1
#
_cell.length_a   1.000
_cell.length_b   1.000
_cell.length_c   1.000
_cell.angle_alpha   90.00
_cell.angle_beta   90.00
_cell.angle_gamma   90.00
#
_symmetry.space_group_name_H-M   'P 1'
#
loop_
_entity.id
_entity.type
_entity.pdbx_description
1 polymer ?
#
loop_
_entity_poly.entity_id
_entity_poly.type
_entity_poly.pdbx_seq_one_letter_code
_entity_poly.pdbx_strand_id
1 'polypeptide(L)'
;MVISRHIKTIVLIILTISAITTIVASIFVVQTIGDVPVERLKRLDKSISLGVSKSKIDSDVYVNKSDLYDYWLFTNSELSFDEYTQLLTGRNQIETYKSGYLTKDEIELPEVALNECEKSSCYQRRVPFGEMPSVFWKGLIGIEDSRFLNHFGIDLKSIFRALATDIVELRLAQGGSTLTQQLVKNLFYSNEKSFKRKIKEMVVAIYIETKFSKEEILTSYFNEVFWGSFNGIRIKGIYSASLFYFGKKPNEIDPFEAAILIGLLKGPYYYNPLTQLDRLKLRSKVVFNKLVEMSLFSSRADSLWTDGDWDQWIGELKKRALSDRYKPLIYISRVNEESGISSYEQYILVKSSISILESLREKYKKEDIAVKVVMGNLKNNNFFSYYSKWERDKIKAISSERNSVGSALKPVYYSLMTYLGLKWSDEIESKEITLKLKSGDWSPRESHKVTDEYVTISRSLQESLNRPLVRLADHYGFDEVEKLATKYIPGMQTPLAEYPSQLLGSIELSTYELFEVYKKVLKKECEEVSKGNKAWEDTILYVLSDPTKTTIKRIVSKNLEELKFFGKTGTSNNGYDNWFVFYDGWNLGVIWTGIDSNRSGDGLRLYGSTTSFKIFQDFLLTRGRRLGELTCEKSGHLIR
;
A
#
# COMPACT_ATOMS: atom_id res chain seq x y z
N MET A 1 -70.41 -2.34 48.79
CA MET A 1 -70.17 -1.27 47.79
C MET A 1 -68.74 -0.69 47.81
N VAL A 2 -68.07 -0.57 48.97
CA VAL A 2 -66.71 0.01 49.10
C VAL A 2 -65.60 -0.88 48.50
N ILE A 3 -65.67 -2.21 48.67
CA ILE A 3 -64.69 -3.17 48.14
C ILE A 3 -64.63 -3.15 46.59
N SER A 4 -65.77 -2.97 45.92
CA SER A 4 -65.87 -2.86 44.45
C SER A 4 -65.18 -1.60 43.90
N ARG A 5 -65.21 -0.48 44.64
CA ARG A 5 -64.54 0.76 44.24
C ARG A 5 -63.02 0.62 44.31
N HIS A 6 -62.48 0.01 45.37
CA HIS A 6 -61.02 -0.21 45.49
C HIS A 6 -60.48 -1.18 44.44
N ILE A 7 -61.21 -2.25 44.10
CA ILE A 7 -60.81 -3.16 43.03
C ILE A 7 -60.80 -2.42 41.68
N LYS A 8 -61.82 -1.60 41.38
CA LYS A 8 -61.84 -0.79 40.15
C LYS A 8 -60.67 0.20 40.07
N THR A 9 -60.32 0.86 41.17
CA THR A 9 -59.17 1.77 41.21
C THR A 9 -57.84 1.03 41.02
N ILE A 10 -57.65 -0.13 41.64
CA ILE A 10 -56.44 -0.95 41.47
C ILE A 10 -56.32 -1.44 40.03
N VAL A 11 -57.42 -1.94 39.44
CA VAL A 11 -57.43 -2.36 38.03
C VAL A 11 -57.14 -1.19 37.10
N LEU A 12 -57.70 -0.01 37.35
CA LEU A 12 -57.42 1.19 36.56
C LEU A 12 -55.94 1.61 36.68
N ILE A 13 -55.34 1.52 37.87
CA ILE A 13 -53.92 1.80 38.10
C ILE A 13 -53.03 0.78 37.36
N ILE A 14 -53.36 -0.51 37.42
CA ILE A 14 -52.61 -1.55 36.70
C ILE A 14 -52.70 -1.32 35.18
N LEU A 15 -53.90 -1.00 34.67
CA LEU A 15 -54.10 -0.69 33.24
C LEU A 15 -53.35 0.57 32.81
N THR A 16 -53.34 1.63 33.63
CA THR A 16 -52.58 2.86 33.32
C THR A 16 -51.07 2.63 33.37
N ILE A 17 -50.56 1.89 34.35
CA ILE A 17 -49.15 1.49 34.40
C ILE A 17 -48.78 0.63 33.18
N SER A 18 -49.64 -0.32 32.81
CA SER A 18 -49.47 -1.16 31.61
C SER A 18 -49.46 -0.33 30.32
N ALA A 19 -50.35 0.66 30.21
CA ALA A 19 -50.39 1.56 29.05
C ALA A 19 -49.12 2.43 28.97
N ILE A 20 -48.71 3.05 30.09
CA ILE A 20 -47.50 3.89 30.14
C ILE A 20 -46.26 3.06 29.81
N THR A 21 -46.12 1.86 30.37
CA THR A 21 -44.99 0.96 30.08
C THR A 21 -44.96 0.54 28.62
N THR A 22 -46.12 0.28 28.01
CA THR A 22 -46.22 -0.03 26.57
C THR A 22 -45.79 1.15 25.70
N ILE A 23 -46.21 2.38 26.05
CA ILE A 23 -45.81 3.60 25.34
C ILE A 23 -44.30 3.81 25.45
N VAL A 24 -43.74 3.72 26.66
CA VAL A 24 -42.30 3.87 26.89
C VAL A 24 -41.51 2.80 26.14
N ALA A 25 -41.96 1.55 26.15
CA ALA A 25 -41.32 0.46 25.40
C ALA A 25 -41.38 0.72 23.88
N SER A 26 -42.52 1.20 23.36
CA SER A 26 -42.69 1.52 21.95
C SER A 26 -41.76 2.67 21.51
N ILE A 27 -41.69 3.74 22.32
CA ILE A 27 -40.76 4.86 22.10
C ILE A 27 -39.32 4.34 22.09
N PHE A 28 -38.94 3.49 23.05
CA PHE A 28 -37.62 2.91 23.12
C PHE A 28 -37.28 2.07 21.88
N VAL A 29 -38.22 1.27 21.38
CA VAL A 29 -38.05 0.47 20.15
C VAL A 29 -37.87 1.38 18.94
N VAL A 30 -38.74 2.38 18.76
CA VAL A 30 -38.67 3.32 17.64
C VAL A 30 -37.35 4.10 17.65
N GLN A 31 -36.94 4.62 18.80
CA GLN A 31 -35.63 5.29 18.96
C GLN A 31 -34.48 4.33 18.64
N THR A 32 -34.52 3.11 19.20
CA THR A 32 -33.46 2.12 18.98
C THR A 32 -33.32 1.74 17.52
N ILE A 33 -34.43 1.63 16.78
CA ILE A 33 -34.43 1.34 15.34
C ILE A 33 -33.97 2.56 14.53
N GLY A 34 -34.41 3.77 14.89
CA GLY A 34 -34.01 5.01 14.23
C GLY A 34 -32.51 5.29 14.30
N ASP A 35 -31.85 4.80 15.35
CA ASP A 35 -30.39 4.91 15.53
C ASP A 35 -29.58 3.91 14.67
N VAL A 36 -30.21 2.99 13.94
CA VAL A 36 -29.53 1.94 13.16
C VAL A 36 -29.19 2.44 11.75
N PRO A 37 -27.90 2.56 11.36
CA PRO A 37 -27.51 2.93 10.01
C PRO A 37 -27.65 1.73 9.07
N VAL A 38 -28.88 1.46 8.62
CA VAL A 38 -29.25 0.33 7.74
C VAL A 38 -28.46 0.34 6.42
N GLU A 39 -28.04 1.51 5.96
CA GLU A 39 -27.22 1.71 4.75
C GLU A 39 -25.89 0.94 4.80
N ARG A 40 -25.32 0.69 6.00
CA ARG A 40 -24.09 -0.12 6.13
C ARG A 40 -24.27 -1.56 5.65
N LEU A 41 -25.47 -2.13 5.80
CA LEU A 41 -25.78 -3.49 5.35
C LEU A 41 -26.11 -3.53 3.84
N LYS A 42 -26.71 -2.47 3.29
CA LYS A 42 -27.04 -2.39 1.85
C LYS A 42 -25.83 -2.16 0.93
N ARG A 43 -24.70 -1.66 1.45
CA ARG A 43 -23.47 -1.41 0.67
C ARG A 43 -22.64 -2.65 0.34
N LEU A 44 -23.16 -3.85 0.60
CA LEU A 44 -22.41 -5.10 0.45
C LEU A 44 -22.38 -5.66 -0.99
N ASP A 45 -23.26 -5.18 -1.89
CA ASP A 45 -23.39 -5.71 -3.26
C ASP A 45 -22.59 -4.95 -4.34
N LYS A 46 -21.88 -3.89 -3.98
CA LYS A 46 -21.07 -3.12 -4.93
C LYS A 46 -19.66 -2.94 -4.42
N SER A 47 -18.82 -3.96 -4.59
CA SER A 47 -17.40 -3.69 -4.76
C SER A 47 -17.27 -2.90 -6.07
N ILE A 48 -17.17 -1.58 -5.95
CA ILE A 48 -16.91 -0.72 -7.11
C ILE A 48 -15.51 -1.09 -7.56
N SER A 49 -15.41 -1.92 -8.61
CA SER A 49 -14.17 -2.09 -9.35
C SER A 49 -13.70 -0.70 -9.77
N LEU A 50 -12.50 -0.32 -9.34
CA LEU A 50 -11.88 0.91 -9.81
C LEU A 50 -11.89 0.92 -11.35
N GLY A 51 -12.33 2.03 -11.93
CA GLY A 51 -12.49 2.19 -13.36
C GLY A 51 -11.18 2.00 -14.12
N VAL A 52 -11.18 0.99 -15.00
CA VAL A 52 -10.59 0.91 -16.34
C VAL A 52 -9.12 1.35 -16.51
N SER A 53 -8.22 0.45 -16.13
CA SER A 53 -6.95 0.19 -16.83
C SER A 53 -6.42 -1.16 -16.34
N LYS A 54 -6.48 -2.22 -17.15
CA LYS A 54 -5.86 -3.51 -16.79
C LYS A 54 -4.35 -3.35 -16.75
N SER A 55 -3.73 -3.86 -15.70
CA SER A 55 -2.28 -3.96 -15.59
C SER A 55 -1.75 -4.97 -16.59
N LYS A 56 -0.61 -4.65 -17.20
CA LYS A 56 0.01 -5.47 -18.24
C LYS A 56 1.44 -5.78 -17.85
N ILE A 57 1.86 -7.01 -18.14
CA ILE A 57 3.26 -7.42 -18.16
C ILE A 57 3.66 -7.56 -19.63
N ASP A 58 4.77 -6.95 -20.02
CA ASP A 58 5.28 -7.01 -21.39
C ASP A 58 5.71 -8.44 -21.80
N SER A 59 5.96 -8.67 -23.08
CA SER A 59 6.70 -9.85 -23.53
C SER A 59 8.19 -9.74 -23.18
N ASP A 60 8.88 -10.88 -23.11
CA ASP A 60 10.33 -10.99 -22.93
C ASP A 60 10.86 -10.35 -21.65
N VAL A 61 10.05 -10.35 -20.58
CA VAL A 61 10.46 -9.86 -19.26
C VAL A 61 10.40 -10.97 -18.21
N TYR A 62 11.30 -10.88 -17.25
CA TYR A 62 11.31 -11.77 -16.10
C TYR A 62 10.44 -11.21 -14.98
N VAL A 63 9.57 -12.05 -14.44
CA VAL A 63 8.69 -11.72 -13.32
C VAL A 63 8.90 -12.70 -12.19
N ASN A 64 9.07 -12.20 -10.97
CA ASN A 64 9.28 -13.06 -9.81
C ASN A 64 7.98 -13.81 -9.45
N LYS A 65 8.10 -15.12 -9.19
CA LYS A 65 6.95 -15.99 -8.87
C LYS A 65 6.25 -15.59 -7.57
N SER A 66 6.99 -15.24 -6.52
CA SER A 66 6.37 -14.81 -5.24
C SER A 66 5.67 -13.47 -5.38
N ASP A 67 6.18 -12.59 -6.22
CA ASP A 67 5.64 -11.24 -6.40
C ASP A 67 4.33 -11.29 -7.18
N LEU A 68 4.30 -12.12 -8.23
CA LEU A 68 3.10 -12.37 -8.99
C LEU A 68 2.03 -13.09 -8.16
N TYR A 69 2.44 -14.05 -7.32
CA TYR A 69 1.53 -14.72 -6.38
C TYR A 69 0.93 -13.76 -5.35
N ASP A 70 1.76 -12.94 -4.71
CA ASP A 70 1.31 -11.96 -3.73
C ASP A 70 0.36 -10.96 -4.35
N TYR A 71 0.71 -10.42 -5.52
CA TYR A 71 -0.17 -9.56 -6.29
C TYR A 71 -1.51 -10.26 -6.57
N TRP A 72 -1.50 -11.50 -7.06
CA TRP A 72 -2.71 -12.26 -7.39
C TRP A 72 -3.67 -12.42 -6.22
N LEU A 73 -3.15 -12.66 -5.02
CA LEU A 73 -3.95 -12.79 -3.78
C LEU A 73 -4.76 -11.53 -3.44
N PHE A 74 -4.37 -10.37 -3.97
CA PHE A 74 -5.08 -9.11 -3.77
C PHE A 74 -6.00 -8.74 -4.93
N THR A 75 -6.13 -9.58 -5.96
CA THR A 75 -6.92 -9.27 -7.17
C THR A 75 -8.32 -9.85 -7.14
N ASN A 76 -9.24 -9.27 -7.93
CA ASN A 76 -10.62 -9.75 -8.08
C ASN A 76 -10.76 -11.01 -8.96
N SER A 77 -9.68 -11.75 -9.21
CA SER A 77 -9.75 -12.97 -10.03
C SER A 77 -10.48 -14.10 -9.31
N GLU A 78 -11.40 -14.77 -10.03
CA GLU A 78 -12.07 -15.99 -9.57
C GLU A 78 -11.19 -17.23 -9.66
N LEU A 79 -10.20 -17.23 -10.55
CA LEU A 79 -9.25 -18.33 -10.72
C LEU A 79 -8.26 -18.39 -9.56
N SER A 80 -7.87 -19.61 -9.19
CA SER A 80 -6.68 -19.84 -8.36
C SER A 80 -5.42 -19.42 -9.12
N PHE A 81 -4.34 -19.17 -8.38
CA PHE A 81 -3.07 -18.80 -9.01
C PHE A 81 -2.50 -19.94 -9.88
N ASP A 82 -2.68 -21.18 -9.43
CA ASP A 82 -2.19 -22.35 -10.14
C ASP A 82 -2.97 -22.57 -11.44
N GLU A 83 -4.30 -22.43 -11.44
CA GLU A 83 -5.10 -22.47 -12.67
C GLU A 83 -4.67 -21.38 -13.65
N TYR A 84 -4.45 -20.16 -13.15
CA TYR A 84 -3.99 -19.04 -13.98
C TYR A 84 -2.63 -19.33 -14.63
N THR A 85 -1.65 -19.79 -13.86
CA THR A 85 -0.31 -20.09 -14.39
C THR A 85 -0.31 -21.31 -15.31
N GLN A 86 -1.16 -22.31 -15.06
CA GLN A 86 -1.37 -23.44 -15.98
C GLN A 86 -1.98 -22.99 -17.30
N LEU A 87 -2.94 -22.06 -17.30
CA LEU A 87 -3.52 -21.50 -18.53
C LEU A 87 -2.46 -20.76 -19.35
N LEU A 88 -1.63 -19.93 -18.70
CA LEU A 88 -0.53 -19.22 -19.37
C LEU A 88 0.50 -20.20 -19.95
N THR A 89 0.84 -21.25 -19.20
CA THR A 89 1.77 -22.29 -19.65
C THR A 89 1.20 -23.08 -20.83
N GLY A 90 -0.06 -23.49 -20.76
CA GLY A 90 -0.75 -24.23 -21.81
C GLY A 90 -0.91 -23.42 -23.12
N ARG A 91 -0.94 -22.09 -23.02
CA ARG A 91 -0.91 -21.17 -24.17
C ARG A 91 0.50 -20.79 -24.61
N ASN A 92 1.54 -21.33 -23.98
CA ASN A 92 2.95 -20.98 -24.23
C ASN A 92 3.24 -19.47 -24.08
N GLN A 93 2.53 -18.78 -23.16
CA GLN A 93 2.74 -17.36 -22.88
C GLN A 93 3.82 -17.12 -21.82
N ILE A 94 4.17 -18.14 -21.04
CA ILE A 94 5.23 -18.08 -20.03
C ILE A 94 6.15 -19.30 -20.11
N GLU A 95 7.39 -19.09 -19.73
CA GLU A 95 8.36 -20.15 -19.42
C GLU A 95 8.69 -20.12 -17.93
N THR A 96 8.63 -21.28 -17.29
CA THR A 96 8.80 -21.39 -15.84
C THR A 96 10.26 -21.62 -15.47
N TYR A 97 10.78 -20.76 -14.58
CA TYR A 97 12.08 -20.88 -13.95
C TYR A 97 11.92 -21.10 -12.44
N LYS A 98 13.01 -21.47 -11.77
CA LYS A 98 13.00 -21.78 -10.33
C LYS A 98 12.39 -20.67 -9.46
N SER A 99 12.68 -19.41 -9.77
CA SER A 99 12.30 -18.24 -8.97
C SER A 99 11.31 -17.30 -9.65
N GLY A 100 10.80 -17.65 -10.83
CA GLY A 100 10.00 -16.72 -11.63
C GLY A 100 9.59 -17.27 -12.98
N TYR A 101 9.00 -16.39 -13.77
CA TYR A 101 8.50 -16.67 -15.10
C TYR A 101 9.16 -15.71 -16.09
N LEU A 102 9.57 -16.22 -17.25
CA LEU A 102 9.90 -15.40 -18.41
C LEU A 102 8.66 -15.33 -19.29
N THR A 103 8.19 -14.13 -19.58
CA THR A 103 7.04 -13.94 -20.48
C THR A 103 7.46 -14.08 -21.93
N LYS A 104 6.63 -14.73 -22.74
CA LYS A 104 6.81 -14.85 -24.21
C LYS A 104 5.87 -13.93 -24.98
N ASP A 105 4.73 -13.59 -24.38
CA ASP A 105 3.74 -12.66 -24.90
C ASP A 105 3.37 -11.65 -23.81
N GLU A 106 2.67 -10.57 -24.20
CA GLU A 106 2.04 -9.66 -23.26
C GLU A 106 0.98 -10.40 -22.42
N ILE A 107 0.98 -10.16 -21.11
CA ILE A 107 0.07 -10.80 -20.15
C ILE A 107 -0.75 -9.73 -19.45
N GLU A 108 -2.08 -9.87 -19.52
CA GLU A 108 -2.99 -9.03 -18.73
C GLU A 108 -3.12 -9.56 -17.30
N LEU A 109 -2.94 -8.69 -16.33
CA LEU A 109 -3.19 -8.96 -14.94
C LEU A 109 -4.55 -8.41 -14.50
N PRO A 110 -5.28 -9.15 -13.63
CA PRO A 110 -6.44 -8.60 -12.96
C PRO A 110 -6.00 -7.45 -12.03
N GLU A 111 -6.90 -6.51 -11.81
CA GLU A 111 -6.62 -5.38 -10.93
C GLU A 111 -6.68 -5.76 -9.45
N VAL A 112 -5.92 -5.02 -8.65
CA VAL A 112 -5.96 -5.09 -7.20
C VAL A 112 -7.33 -4.63 -6.70
N ALA A 113 -7.92 -5.45 -5.84
CA ALA A 113 -9.19 -5.17 -5.19
C ALA A 113 -9.06 -3.96 -4.27
N LEU A 114 -10.08 -3.10 -4.27
CA LEU A 114 -10.14 -1.95 -3.37
C LEU A 114 -10.17 -2.42 -1.91
N ASN A 115 -9.35 -1.81 -1.07
CA ASN A 115 -9.40 -1.99 0.38
C ASN A 115 -10.53 -1.12 0.95
N GLU A 116 -11.56 -1.77 1.48
CA GLU A 116 -12.79 -1.14 1.96
C GLU A 116 -12.69 -0.64 3.41
N CYS A 117 -11.53 -0.78 4.06
CA CYS A 117 -11.32 -0.22 5.39
C CYS A 117 -11.19 1.31 5.36
N GLU A 118 -11.92 1.97 6.27
CA GLU A 118 -11.77 3.41 6.52
C GLU A 118 -10.38 3.77 7.09
N LYS A 119 -9.86 2.95 8.03
CA LYS A 119 -8.57 3.20 8.71
C LYS A 119 -7.37 2.78 7.86
N SER A 120 -6.26 3.53 7.95
CA SER A 120 -5.02 3.25 7.20
C SER A 120 -4.36 1.91 7.58
N SER A 121 -4.39 1.53 8.86
CA SER A 121 -3.86 0.26 9.36
C SER A 121 -4.92 -0.85 9.41
N CYS A 122 -5.66 -1.03 8.32
CA CYS A 122 -6.74 -2.00 8.22
C CYS A 122 -6.85 -2.54 6.80
N TYR A 123 -7.18 -3.82 6.68
CA TYR A 123 -7.51 -4.44 5.40
C TYR A 123 -8.86 -5.16 5.48
N GLN A 124 -9.74 -4.79 4.55
CA GLN A 124 -11.05 -5.41 4.36
C GLN A 124 -11.29 -5.55 2.86
N ARG A 125 -11.50 -6.79 2.45
CA ARG A 125 -12.12 -7.10 1.17
C ARG A 125 -13.38 -7.90 1.43
N ARG A 126 -14.50 -7.39 0.93
CA ARG A 126 -15.76 -8.12 0.96
C ARG A 126 -15.83 -9.13 -0.17
N VAL A 127 -16.50 -10.24 0.11
CA VAL A 127 -16.86 -11.24 -0.89
C VAL A 127 -18.38 -11.47 -0.87
N PRO A 128 -19.00 -11.71 -2.03
CA PRO A 128 -20.40 -12.10 -2.09
C PRO A 128 -20.60 -13.50 -1.48
N PHE A 129 -21.85 -13.82 -1.13
CA PHE A 129 -22.17 -15.12 -0.53
C PHE A 129 -21.75 -16.32 -1.39
N GLY A 130 -21.95 -16.22 -2.71
CA GLY A 130 -21.63 -17.31 -3.65
C GLY A 130 -20.15 -17.68 -3.71
N GLU A 131 -19.25 -16.74 -3.38
CA GLU A 131 -17.81 -17.00 -3.29
C GLU A 131 -17.39 -17.59 -1.93
N MET A 132 -18.28 -17.62 -0.93
CA MET A 132 -17.99 -18.18 0.39
C MET A 132 -18.19 -19.70 0.41
N PRO A 133 -17.15 -20.51 0.65
CA PRO A 133 -17.31 -21.95 0.72
C PRO A 133 -18.32 -22.39 1.77
N SER A 134 -19.06 -23.45 1.43
CA SER A 134 -20.15 -23.90 2.29
C SER A 134 -19.71 -24.37 3.68
N VAL A 135 -18.45 -24.81 3.82
CA VAL A 135 -17.86 -25.19 5.10
C VAL A 135 -17.90 -24.04 6.12
N PHE A 136 -17.71 -22.79 5.69
CA PHE A 136 -17.71 -21.63 6.58
C PHE A 136 -19.08 -21.36 7.17
N TRP A 137 -20.07 -21.11 6.32
CA TRP A 137 -21.39 -20.69 6.78
C TRP A 137 -22.16 -21.86 7.42
N LYS A 138 -22.04 -23.09 6.89
CA LYS A 138 -22.64 -24.27 7.54
C LYS A 138 -21.98 -24.53 8.89
N GLY A 139 -20.65 -24.45 8.96
CA GLY A 139 -19.90 -24.65 10.18
C GLY A 139 -20.24 -23.63 11.26
N LEU A 140 -20.31 -22.35 10.88
CA LEU A 140 -20.70 -21.26 11.77
C LEU A 140 -22.12 -21.45 12.34
N ILE A 141 -23.09 -21.75 11.48
CA ILE A 141 -24.46 -22.08 11.91
C ILE A 141 -24.44 -23.28 12.85
N GLY A 142 -23.75 -24.36 12.47
CA GLY A 142 -23.70 -25.59 13.27
C GLY A 142 -23.11 -25.41 14.67
N ILE A 143 -22.12 -24.53 14.83
CA ILE A 143 -21.42 -24.33 16.10
C ILE A 143 -21.97 -23.18 16.96
N GLU A 144 -22.39 -22.06 16.36
CA GLU A 144 -22.85 -20.88 17.11
C GLU A 144 -24.38 -20.76 17.18
N ASP A 145 -25.12 -21.17 16.13
CA ASP A 145 -26.56 -20.95 16.04
C ASP A 145 -27.27 -22.00 15.16
N SER A 146 -27.36 -23.24 15.65
CA SER A 146 -27.87 -24.40 14.87
C SER A 146 -29.30 -24.24 14.35
N ARG A 147 -30.07 -23.30 14.91
CA ARG A 147 -31.44 -22.98 14.49
C ARG A 147 -31.55 -21.66 13.74
N PHE A 148 -30.44 -21.09 13.28
CA PHE A 148 -30.39 -19.80 12.59
C PHE A 148 -31.45 -19.67 11.49
N LEU A 149 -31.69 -20.72 10.70
CA LEU A 149 -32.67 -20.71 9.61
C LEU A 149 -34.14 -20.80 10.08
N ASN A 150 -34.37 -21.18 11.34
CA ASN A 150 -35.68 -21.52 11.89
C ASN A 150 -36.22 -20.48 12.89
N HIS A 151 -35.43 -19.47 13.24
CA HIS A 151 -35.84 -18.39 14.14
C HIS A 151 -35.71 -17.02 13.48
N PHE A 152 -36.29 -16.01 14.11
CA PHE A 152 -36.36 -14.65 13.59
C PHE A 152 -35.71 -13.65 14.54
N GLY A 153 -34.44 -13.34 14.31
CA GLY A 153 -33.61 -12.40 15.07
C GLY A 153 -33.18 -12.93 16.46
N ILE A 154 -34.10 -13.52 17.22
CA ILE A 154 -33.87 -14.11 18.53
C ILE A 154 -34.33 -15.57 18.57
N ASP A 155 -33.60 -16.39 19.32
CA ASP A 155 -33.95 -17.78 19.54
C ASP A 155 -34.44 -18.01 20.98
N LEU A 156 -35.76 -17.91 21.18
CA LEU A 156 -36.39 -18.09 22.49
C LEU A 156 -36.05 -19.45 23.11
N LYS A 157 -36.05 -20.52 22.32
CA LYS A 157 -35.73 -21.87 22.82
C LYS A 157 -34.26 -21.94 23.27
N SER A 158 -33.34 -21.23 22.62
CA SER A 158 -31.93 -21.19 23.03
C SER A 158 -31.72 -20.34 24.27
N ILE A 159 -32.47 -19.25 24.40
CA ILE A 159 -32.47 -18.40 25.61
C ILE A 159 -32.97 -19.20 26.81
N PHE A 160 -34.12 -19.88 26.70
CA PHE A 160 -34.65 -20.70 27.80
C PHE A 160 -33.73 -21.85 28.19
N ARG A 161 -33.13 -22.54 27.19
CA ARG A 161 -32.14 -23.60 27.44
C ARG A 161 -30.93 -23.05 28.19
N ALA A 162 -30.37 -21.93 27.72
CA ALA A 162 -29.21 -21.31 28.37
C ALA A 162 -29.53 -20.90 29.82
N LEU A 163 -30.70 -20.31 30.06
CA LEU A 163 -31.16 -19.98 31.43
C LEU A 163 -31.27 -21.22 32.32
N ALA A 164 -31.86 -22.31 31.81
CA ALA A 164 -31.99 -23.55 32.58
C ALA A 164 -30.62 -24.15 32.92
N THR A 165 -29.69 -24.17 31.96
CA THR A 165 -28.32 -24.66 32.17
C THR A 165 -27.55 -23.77 33.15
N ASP A 166 -27.63 -22.45 33.02
CA ASP A 166 -26.92 -21.51 33.91
C ASP A 166 -27.43 -21.59 35.36
N ILE A 167 -28.73 -21.86 35.57
CA ILE A 167 -29.33 -22.11 36.90
C ILE A 167 -28.81 -23.42 37.49
N VAL A 168 -28.72 -24.48 36.68
CA VAL A 168 -28.26 -25.81 37.12
C VAL A 168 -26.76 -25.81 37.41
N GLU A 169 -25.94 -25.15 36.59
CA GLU A 169 -24.48 -25.13 36.72
C GLU A 169 -23.98 -24.03 37.69
N LEU A 170 -24.87 -23.20 38.24
CA LEU A 170 -24.56 -22.03 39.08
C LEU A 170 -23.47 -21.11 38.48
N ARG A 171 -23.35 -21.11 37.14
CA ARG A 171 -22.35 -20.35 36.38
C ARG A 171 -22.98 -19.88 35.08
N LEU A 172 -22.70 -18.64 34.71
CA LEU A 172 -23.02 -18.11 33.37
C LEU A 172 -22.11 -18.79 32.34
N ALA A 173 -22.52 -19.94 31.82
CA ALA A 173 -21.69 -20.83 31.02
C ALA A 173 -22.14 -20.93 29.56
N GLN A 174 -23.45 -20.81 29.27
CA GLN A 174 -23.99 -21.00 27.92
C GLN A 174 -24.38 -19.69 27.20
N GLY A 175 -23.95 -19.56 25.95
CA GLY A 175 -24.33 -18.42 25.10
C GLY A 175 -25.68 -18.64 24.43
N GLY A 176 -26.71 -17.88 24.82
CA GLY A 176 -28.02 -17.88 24.15
C GLY A 176 -28.18 -16.84 23.02
N SER A 177 -27.09 -16.28 22.49
CA SER A 177 -27.15 -15.21 21.48
C SER A 177 -27.13 -15.76 20.05
N THR A 178 -27.99 -15.23 19.18
CA THR A 178 -28.06 -15.60 17.75
C THR A 178 -26.97 -14.94 16.92
N LEU A 179 -26.73 -15.43 15.69
CA LEU A 179 -25.78 -14.80 14.76
C LEU A 179 -26.15 -13.35 14.43
N THR A 180 -27.45 -13.06 14.25
CA THR A 180 -27.93 -11.69 13.98
C THR A 180 -27.65 -10.77 15.16
N GLN A 181 -27.83 -11.23 16.39
CA GLN A 181 -27.45 -10.44 17.57
C GLN A 181 -25.93 -10.20 17.63
N GLN A 182 -25.11 -11.18 17.25
CA GLN A 182 -23.66 -11.02 17.20
C GLN A 182 -23.24 -10.01 16.11
N LEU A 183 -23.87 -10.05 14.93
CA LEU A 183 -23.67 -9.07 13.86
C LEU A 183 -23.97 -7.65 14.35
N VAL A 184 -25.15 -7.46 14.95
CA VAL A 184 -25.61 -6.18 15.50
C VAL A 184 -24.62 -5.63 16.53
N LYS A 185 -24.17 -6.49 17.45
CA LYS A 185 -23.16 -6.15 18.43
C LYS A 185 -21.88 -5.62 17.76
N ASN A 186 -21.39 -6.29 16.73
CA ASN A 186 -20.13 -5.94 16.07
C ASN A 186 -20.25 -4.66 15.22
N LEU A 187 -21.42 -4.36 14.67
CA LEU A 187 -21.63 -3.21 13.78
C LEU A 187 -21.95 -1.89 14.49
N PHE A 188 -22.76 -1.93 15.55
CA PHE A 188 -23.42 -0.73 16.07
C PHE A 188 -23.11 -0.41 17.54
N TYR A 189 -22.60 -1.37 18.31
CA TYR A 189 -22.47 -1.21 19.75
C TYR A 189 -21.03 -1.39 20.25
N SER A 190 -20.70 -0.70 21.33
CA SER A 190 -19.42 -0.87 22.03
C SER A 190 -19.37 -2.20 22.80
N ASN A 191 -18.18 -2.59 23.26
CA ASN A 191 -17.95 -3.83 24.02
C ASN A 191 -18.48 -3.78 25.48
N GLU A 192 -19.15 -2.71 25.89
CA GLU A 192 -19.66 -2.54 27.26
C GLU A 192 -20.72 -3.58 27.61
N LYS A 193 -20.51 -4.36 28.66
CA LYS A 193 -21.48 -5.37 29.09
C LYS A 193 -22.62 -4.73 29.90
N SER A 194 -23.69 -4.30 29.24
CA SER A 194 -24.91 -3.83 29.89
C SER A 194 -26.17 -4.57 29.42
N PHE A 195 -27.13 -4.76 30.33
CA PHE A 195 -28.42 -5.37 30.01
C PHE A 195 -29.23 -4.52 29.02
N LYS A 196 -29.14 -3.18 29.14
CA LYS A 196 -29.75 -2.23 28.20
C LYS A 196 -29.24 -2.43 26.77
N ARG A 197 -27.92 -2.60 26.59
CA ARG A 197 -27.34 -2.93 25.28
C ARG A 197 -27.87 -4.26 24.75
N LYS A 198 -27.99 -5.29 25.62
CA LYS A 198 -28.50 -6.60 25.20
C LYS A 198 -29.95 -6.54 24.69
N ILE A 199 -30.81 -5.74 25.32
CA ILE A 199 -32.18 -5.50 24.82
C ILE A 199 -32.12 -4.77 23.47
N LYS A 200 -31.28 -3.74 23.33
CA LYS A 200 -31.09 -3.05 22.04
C LYS A 200 -30.66 -4.02 20.94
N GLU A 201 -29.70 -4.91 21.21
CA GLU A 201 -29.28 -5.95 20.27
C GLU A 201 -30.44 -6.85 19.81
N MET A 202 -31.32 -7.25 20.73
CA MET A 202 -32.49 -8.08 20.41
C MET A 202 -33.47 -7.34 19.49
N VAL A 203 -33.81 -6.09 19.81
CA VAL A 203 -34.72 -5.26 19.03
C VAL A 203 -34.18 -5.04 17.62
N VAL A 204 -32.90 -4.67 17.51
CA VAL A 204 -32.27 -4.43 16.21
C VAL A 204 -32.09 -5.72 15.42
N ALA A 205 -31.80 -6.85 16.07
CA ALA A 205 -31.70 -8.14 15.39
C ALA A 205 -33.03 -8.52 14.74
N ILE A 206 -34.14 -8.41 15.46
CA ILE A 206 -35.49 -8.64 14.90
C ILE A 206 -35.74 -7.69 13.74
N TYR A 207 -35.44 -6.40 13.89
CA TYR A 207 -35.62 -5.41 12.83
C TYR A 207 -34.81 -5.74 11.56
N ILE A 208 -33.54 -6.12 11.70
CA ILE A 208 -32.68 -6.49 10.57
C ILE A 208 -33.26 -7.68 9.81
N GLU A 209 -33.74 -8.72 10.51
CA GLU A 209 -34.32 -9.88 9.82
C GLU A 209 -35.65 -9.58 9.10
N THR A 210 -36.31 -8.45 9.39
CA THR A 210 -37.46 -7.99 8.58
C THR A 210 -37.04 -7.38 7.24
N LYS A 211 -35.77 -7.00 7.09
CA LYS A 211 -35.25 -6.24 5.95
C LYS A 211 -34.23 -7.01 5.11
N PHE A 212 -33.56 -7.99 5.71
CA PHE A 212 -32.48 -8.74 5.08
C PHE A 212 -32.75 -10.24 5.19
N SER A 213 -32.46 -10.96 4.11
CA SER A 213 -32.46 -12.41 4.07
C SER A 213 -31.37 -13.01 4.96
N LYS A 214 -31.52 -14.29 5.30
CA LYS A 214 -30.50 -15.04 6.05
C LYS A 214 -29.14 -15.06 5.34
N GLU A 215 -29.16 -15.06 4.00
CA GLU A 215 -27.98 -14.99 3.16
C GLU A 215 -27.25 -13.65 3.30
N GLU A 216 -27.97 -12.54 3.17
CA GLU A 216 -27.41 -11.19 3.35
C GLU A 216 -26.85 -11.00 4.77
N ILE A 217 -27.51 -11.56 5.78
CA ILE A 217 -27.04 -11.51 7.18
C ILE A 217 -25.72 -12.28 7.34
N LEU A 218 -25.61 -13.49 6.77
CA LEU A 218 -24.37 -14.27 6.81
C LEU A 218 -23.25 -13.56 6.04
N THR A 219 -23.56 -13.03 4.87
CA THR A 219 -22.63 -12.25 4.05
C THR A 219 -22.09 -11.06 4.83
N SER A 220 -22.99 -10.29 5.45
CA SER A 220 -22.64 -9.17 6.34
C SER A 220 -21.76 -9.62 7.49
N TYR A 221 -22.12 -10.72 8.14
CA TYR A 221 -21.37 -11.27 9.27
C TYR A 221 -19.94 -11.61 8.88
N PHE A 222 -19.74 -12.45 7.86
CA PHE A 222 -18.40 -12.86 7.46
C PHE A 222 -17.55 -11.71 6.97
N ASN A 223 -18.14 -10.68 6.36
CA ASN A 223 -17.44 -9.53 5.82
C ASN A 223 -17.10 -8.45 6.85
N GLU A 224 -17.88 -8.32 7.93
CA GLU A 224 -17.74 -7.22 8.90
C GLU A 224 -17.08 -7.65 10.21
N VAL A 225 -17.06 -8.94 10.53
CA VAL A 225 -16.38 -9.43 11.72
C VAL A 225 -14.90 -9.04 11.70
N PHE A 226 -14.44 -8.54 12.85
CA PHE A 226 -13.04 -8.30 13.12
C PHE A 226 -12.36 -9.61 13.52
N TRP A 227 -11.24 -9.93 12.87
CA TRP A 227 -10.55 -11.21 13.04
C TRP A 227 -9.28 -11.12 13.89
N GLY A 228 -8.87 -9.89 14.25
CA GLY A 228 -7.65 -9.64 15.00
C GLY A 228 -6.75 -8.64 14.28
N SER A 229 -5.55 -8.46 14.83
CA SER A 229 -4.50 -7.66 14.22
C SER A 229 -3.31 -8.53 13.86
N PHE A 230 -2.73 -8.30 12.70
CA PHE A 230 -1.57 -9.01 12.18
C PHE A 230 -0.57 -7.97 11.62
N ASN A 231 0.64 -7.94 12.16
CA ASN A 231 1.69 -6.97 11.80
C ASN A 231 1.24 -5.50 11.88
N GLY A 232 0.43 -5.17 12.89
CA GLY A 232 -0.15 -3.85 13.07
C GLY A 232 -1.33 -3.54 12.14
N ILE A 233 -1.70 -4.45 11.23
CA ILE A 233 -2.86 -4.33 10.34
C ILE A 233 -4.08 -5.00 10.97
N ARG A 234 -5.18 -4.26 11.07
CA ARG A 234 -6.48 -4.79 11.51
C ARG A 234 -7.13 -5.59 10.39
N ILE A 235 -7.51 -6.82 10.69
CA ILE A 235 -8.13 -7.73 9.72
C ILE A 235 -9.64 -7.71 9.92
N LYS A 236 -10.37 -7.37 8.85
CA LYS A 236 -11.83 -7.47 8.79
C LYS A 236 -12.26 -8.30 7.60
N GLY A 237 -13.28 -9.11 7.78
CA GLY A 237 -13.80 -9.94 6.71
C GLY A 237 -13.09 -11.29 6.55
N ILE A 238 -13.82 -12.29 6.09
CA ILE A 238 -13.32 -13.66 5.90
C ILE A 238 -12.19 -13.71 4.87
N TYR A 239 -12.29 -12.95 3.76
CA TYR A 239 -11.24 -12.88 2.75
C TYR A 239 -9.90 -12.47 3.36
N SER A 240 -9.91 -11.37 4.10
CA SER A 240 -8.73 -10.86 4.79
C SER A 240 -8.20 -11.87 5.82
N ALA A 241 -9.08 -12.58 6.54
CA ALA A 241 -8.66 -13.58 7.52
C ALA A 241 -7.98 -14.79 6.85
N SER A 242 -8.58 -15.34 5.80
CA SER A 242 -8.00 -16.42 4.99
C SER A 242 -6.63 -16.03 4.44
N LEU A 243 -6.54 -14.83 3.86
CA LEU A 243 -5.30 -14.31 3.28
C LEU A 243 -4.17 -14.15 4.31
N PHE A 244 -4.44 -13.54 5.45
CA PHE A 244 -3.38 -13.24 6.42
C PHE A 244 -2.99 -14.47 7.25
N TYR A 245 -3.95 -15.33 7.61
CA TYR A 245 -3.66 -16.50 8.44
C TYR A 245 -3.18 -17.71 7.64
N PHE A 246 -3.57 -17.83 6.38
CA PHE A 246 -3.27 -19.00 5.53
C PHE A 246 -2.58 -18.65 4.22
N GLY A 247 -2.60 -17.39 3.77
CA GLY A 247 -2.03 -17.02 2.47
C GLY A 247 -2.85 -17.52 1.28
N LYS A 248 -4.15 -17.72 1.50
CA LYS A 248 -5.10 -18.35 0.56
C LYS A 248 -6.36 -17.51 0.42
N LYS A 249 -7.02 -17.59 -0.74
CA LYS A 249 -8.37 -17.06 -0.93
C LYS A 249 -9.37 -17.93 -0.15
N PRO A 250 -10.56 -17.41 0.22
CA PRO A 250 -11.58 -18.20 0.92
C PRO A 250 -11.90 -19.53 0.27
N ASN A 251 -12.01 -19.57 -1.06
CA ASN A 251 -12.32 -20.78 -1.83
C ASN A 251 -11.21 -21.85 -1.86
N GLU A 252 -9.99 -21.49 -1.45
CA GLU A 252 -8.84 -22.40 -1.36
C GLU A 252 -8.65 -22.93 0.07
N ILE A 253 -9.47 -22.47 1.03
CA ILE A 253 -9.39 -22.89 2.43
C ILE A 253 -9.96 -24.29 2.59
N ASP A 254 -9.15 -25.18 3.17
CA ASP A 254 -9.60 -26.53 3.49
C ASP A 254 -10.43 -26.57 4.79
N PRO A 255 -11.13 -27.68 5.09
CA PRO A 255 -11.92 -27.80 6.31
C PRO A 255 -11.13 -27.68 7.64
N PHE A 256 -9.85 -28.07 7.68
CA PHE A 256 -9.00 -27.91 8.87
C PHE A 256 -8.76 -26.44 9.16
N GLU A 257 -8.36 -25.69 8.13
CA GLU A 257 -8.15 -24.25 8.18
C GLU A 257 -9.47 -23.50 8.47
N ALA A 258 -10.59 -23.94 7.89
CA ALA A 258 -11.92 -23.40 8.19
C ALA A 258 -12.29 -23.58 9.66
N ALA A 259 -11.97 -24.73 10.27
CA ALA A 259 -12.20 -24.97 11.69
C ALA A 259 -11.44 -23.99 12.59
N ILE A 260 -10.21 -23.63 12.20
CA ILE A 260 -9.40 -22.63 12.90
C ILE A 260 -10.05 -21.25 12.80
N LEU A 261 -10.46 -20.83 11.59
CA LEU A 261 -11.13 -19.55 11.37
C LEU A 261 -12.45 -19.47 12.16
N ILE A 262 -13.32 -20.46 12.03
CA ILE A 262 -14.59 -20.48 12.79
C ILE A 262 -14.31 -20.47 14.31
N GLY A 263 -13.24 -21.15 14.77
CA GLY A 263 -12.80 -21.12 16.15
C GLY A 263 -12.48 -19.72 16.67
N LEU A 264 -11.89 -18.86 15.83
CA LEU A 264 -11.54 -17.47 16.16
C LEU A 264 -12.77 -16.58 16.39
N LEU A 265 -13.89 -16.84 15.70
CA LEU A 265 -15.09 -15.99 15.71
C LEU A 265 -15.69 -15.80 17.10
N LYS A 266 -15.57 -16.79 17.98
CA LYS A 266 -16.05 -16.71 19.36
C LYS A 266 -15.36 -15.59 20.15
N GLY A 267 -14.12 -15.24 19.81
CA GLY A 267 -13.36 -14.22 20.50
C GLY A 267 -11.95 -14.05 19.94
N PRO A 268 -11.76 -13.21 18.91
CA PRO A 268 -10.47 -13.04 18.21
C PRO A 268 -9.30 -12.64 19.12
N TYR A 269 -9.57 -11.85 20.17
CA TYR A 269 -8.56 -11.48 21.16
C TYR A 269 -8.24 -12.62 22.14
N TYR A 270 -9.24 -13.42 22.51
CA TYR A 270 -9.09 -14.51 23.49
C TYR A 270 -8.44 -15.75 22.86
N TYR A 271 -8.74 -16.01 21.58
CA TYR A 271 -8.19 -17.10 20.77
C TYR A 271 -7.11 -16.60 19.80
N ASN A 272 -6.42 -15.52 20.14
CA ASN A 272 -5.48 -14.86 19.24
C ASN A 272 -4.45 -15.86 18.65
N PRO A 273 -4.32 -15.94 17.31
CA PRO A 273 -3.51 -16.96 16.65
C PRO A 273 -2.00 -16.72 16.79
N LEU A 274 -1.57 -15.56 17.30
CA LEU A 274 -0.16 -15.23 17.52
C LEU A 274 0.25 -15.40 18.98
N THR A 275 -0.68 -15.27 19.94
CA THR A 275 -0.36 -15.23 21.38
C THR A 275 -1.09 -16.26 22.23
N GLN A 276 -2.15 -16.90 21.73
CA GLN A 276 -3.02 -17.82 22.49
C GLN A 276 -3.26 -19.14 21.75
N LEU A 277 -2.16 -19.73 21.24
CA LEU A 277 -2.20 -20.93 20.38
C LEU A 277 -2.87 -22.13 21.06
N ASP A 278 -2.61 -22.43 22.33
CA ASP A 278 -3.19 -23.59 23.01
C ASP A 278 -4.72 -23.51 23.12
N ARG A 279 -5.22 -22.31 23.45
CA ARG A 279 -6.67 -22.05 23.54
C ARG A 279 -7.32 -22.17 22.17
N LEU A 280 -6.66 -21.63 21.14
CA LEU A 280 -7.13 -21.73 19.77
C LEU A 280 -7.15 -23.20 19.33
N LYS A 281 -6.08 -23.98 19.58
CA LYS A 281 -6.00 -25.40 19.24
C LYS A 281 -7.18 -26.19 19.80
N LEU A 282 -7.46 -26.01 21.09
CA LEU A 282 -8.58 -26.69 21.75
C LEU A 282 -9.93 -26.29 21.15
N ARG A 283 -10.14 -25.00 20.88
CA ARG A 283 -11.38 -24.52 20.24
C ARG A 283 -11.52 -25.03 18.82
N SER A 284 -10.46 -24.98 18.02
CA SER A 284 -10.44 -25.46 16.64
C SER A 284 -10.71 -26.95 16.57
N LYS A 285 -10.17 -27.78 17.48
CA LYS A 285 -10.50 -29.22 17.58
C LYS A 285 -12.00 -29.46 17.82
N VAL A 286 -12.64 -28.67 18.69
CA VAL A 286 -14.09 -28.76 18.93
C VAL A 286 -14.88 -28.42 17.67
N VAL A 287 -14.49 -27.36 16.97
CA VAL A 287 -15.12 -26.97 15.70
C VAL A 287 -14.91 -28.05 14.64
N PHE A 288 -13.68 -28.55 14.49
CA PHE A 288 -13.31 -29.57 13.53
C PHE A 288 -14.17 -30.83 13.69
N ASN A 289 -14.29 -31.35 14.92
CA ASN A 289 -15.14 -32.50 15.21
C ASN A 289 -16.61 -32.24 14.84
N LYS A 290 -17.11 -31.02 15.07
CA LYS A 290 -18.45 -30.62 14.65
C LYS A 290 -18.61 -30.63 13.13
N LEU A 291 -17.62 -30.14 12.39
CA LEU A 291 -17.63 -30.19 10.93
C LEU A 291 -17.63 -31.64 10.41
N VAL A 292 -16.95 -32.56 11.12
CA VAL A 292 -16.88 -33.99 10.78
C VAL A 292 -18.25 -34.63 10.97
N GLU A 293 -18.89 -34.38 12.12
CA GLU A 293 -20.28 -34.82 12.39
C GLU A 293 -21.26 -34.34 11.31
N MET A 294 -21.06 -33.12 10.81
CA MET A 294 -21.89 -32.52 9.77
C MET A 294 -21.55 -33.00 8.35
N SER A 295 -20.57 -33.90 8.19
CA SER A 295 -20.12 -34.43 6.89
C SER A 295 -19.70 -33.33 5.91
N LEU A 296 -19.00 -32.30 6.40
CA LEU A 296 -18.55 -31.16 5.58
C LEU A 296 -17.15 -31.35 4.96
N PHE A 297 -16.59 -32.56 5.04
CA PHE A 297 -15.28 -32.91 4.50
C PHE A 297 -15.42 -33.66 3.17
N SER A 298 -14.55 -33.35 2.21
CA SER A 298 -14.49 -33.97 0.89
C SER A 298 -14.01 -35.42 0.92
N SER A 299 -13.11 -35.76 1.85
CA SER A 299 -12.55 -37.10 1.96
C SER A 299 -12.36 -37.52 3.42
N ARG A 300 -12.21 -38.83 3.64
CA ARG A 300 -11.95 -39.41 4.97
C ARG A 300 -10.57 -39.03 5.52
N ALA A 301 -9.58 -38.82 4.63
CA ALA A 301 -8.26 -38.37 5.03
C ALA A 301 -8.32 -36.94 5.60
N ASP A 302 -9.10 -36.06 4.98
CA ASP A 302 -9.29 -34.67 5.43
C ASP A 302 -10.01 -34.59 6.79
N SER A 303 -10.72 -35.65 7.20
CA SER A 303 -11.48 -35.70 8.45
C SER A 303 -10.65 -36.06 9.69
N LEU A 304 -9.33 -36.21 9.56
CA LEU A 304 -8.43 -36.54 10.66
C LEU A 304 -7.60 -35.33 11.08
N TRP A 305 -7.76 -34.90 12.33
CA TRP A 305 -6.88 -33.91 12.92
C TRP A 305 -5.50 -34.53 13.23
N THR A 306 -4.42 -33.96 12.68
CA THR A 306 -3.07 -34.29 13.12
C THR A 306 -2.41 -33.12 13.85
N ASP A 307 -1.60 -33.41 14.86
CA ASP A 307 -0.80 -32.36 15.51
C ASP A 307 0.33 -31.84 14.60
N GLY A 308 0.73 -32.62 13.58
CA GLY A 308 1.70 -32.20 12.56
C GLY A 308 1.17 -31.06 11.68
N ASP A 309 -0.08 -31.14 11.22
CA ASP A 309 -0.70 -30.06 10.41
C ASP A 309 -0.76 -28.74 11.19
N TRP A 310 -1.07 -28.85 12.48
CA TRP A 310 -1.10 -27.71 13.40
C TRP A 310 0.28 -27.06 13.55
N ASP A 311 1.32 -27.86 13.76
CA ASP A 311 2.69 -27.36 13.93
C ASP A 311 3.25 -26.76 12.63
N GLN A 312 2.94 -27.37 11.48
CA GLN A 312 3.25 -26.81 10.17
C GLN A 312 2.58 -25.44 9.98
N TRP A 313 1.28 -25.35 10.25
CA TRP A 313 0.53 -24.10 10.14
C TRP A 313 1.11 -23.00 11.03
N ILE A 314 1.48 -23.31 12.29
CA ILE A 314 2.15 -22.34 13.18
C ILE A 314 3.46 -21.84 12.58
N GLY A 315 4.27 -22.75 12.01
CA GLY A 315 5.54 -22.40 11.38
C GLY A 315 5.36 -21.40 10.24
N GLU A 316 4.37 -21.63 9.38
CA GLU A 316 4.02 -20.72 8.29
C GLU A 316 3.42 -19.40 8.78
N LEU A 317 2.52 -19.45 9.76
CA LEU A 317 1.89 -18.28 10.36
C LEU A 317 2.94 -17.34 10.95
N LYS A 318 3.93 -17.87 11.68
CA LYS A 318 5.03 -17.07 12.25
C LYS A 318 5.87 -16.42 11.16
N LYS A 319 6.20 -17.14 10.08
CA LYS A 319 6.92 -16.55 8.93
C LYS A 319 6.12 -15.42 8.29
N ARG A 320 4.82 -15.59 8.09
CA ARG A 320 3.92 -14.53 7.60
C ARG A 320 3.86 -13.35 8.57
N ALA A 321 3.77 -13.62 9.88
CA ALA A 321 3.69 -12.60 10.94
C ALA A 321 4.99 -11.82 11.17
N LEU A 322 6.11 -12.23 10.58
CA LEU A 322 7.36 -11.46 10.63
C LEU A 322 7.64 -10.72 9.32
N SER A 323 6.78 -10.86 8.31
CA SER A 323 7.00 -10.33 6.98
C SER A 323 6.13 -9.11 6.68
N ASP A 324 6.73 -8.10 6.04
CA ASP A 324 6.01 -6.95 5.49
C ASP A 324 5.51 -7.19 4.05
N ARG A 325 5.55 -8.43 3.54
CA ARG A 325 5.23 -8.77 2.14
C ARG A 325 3.90 -8.24 1.62
N TYR A 326 2.88 -8.15 2.47
CA TYR A 326 1.54 -7.67 2.09
C TYR A 326 1.36 -6.15 2.25
N LYS A 327 2.27 -5.47 2.96
CA LYS A 327 2.18 -4.01 3.15
C LYS A 327 2.11 -3.24 1.82
N PRO A 328 2.93 -3.53 0.80
CA PRO A 328 2.80 -2.88 -0.50
C PRO A 328 1.39 -2.97 -1.10
N LEU A 329 0.77 -4.15 -1.04
CA LEU A 329 -0.54 -4.41 -1.64
C LEU A 329 -1.67 -3.75 -0.85
N ILE A 330 -1.57 -3.73 0.48
CA ILE A 330 -2.49 -2.98 1.34
C ILE A 330 -2.42 -1.47 1.05
N TYR A 331 -1.23 -0.96 0.71
CA TYR A 331 -1.07 0.44 0.33
C TYR A 331 -1.75 0.74 -1.01
N ILE A 332 -1.41 0.00 -2.06
CA ILE A 332 -1.91 0.30 -3.41
C ILE A 332 -3.41 -0.01 -3.57
N SER A 333 -3.95 -0.96 -2.80
CA SER A 333 -5.40 -1.22 -2.74
C SER A 333 -6.22 -0.04 -2.19
N ARG A 334 -5.58 1.00 -1.64
CA ARG A 334 -6.24 2.24 -1.20
C ARG A 334 -6.11 3.38 -2.21
N VAL A 335 -5.27 3.21 -3.23
CA VAL A 335 -5.00 4.24 -4.23
C VAL A 335 -6.13 4.22 -5.26
N ASN A 336 -6.89 5.31 -5.32
CA ASN A 336 -8.00 5.52 -6.26
C ASN A 336 -7.62 6.60 -7.30
N GLU A 337 -6.33 6.84 -7.51
CA GLU A 337 -5.83 7.87 -8.42
C GLU A 337 -5.51 7.22 -9.78
N GLU A 338 -5.96 7.82 -10.88
CA GLU A 338 -5.41 7.53 -12.21
C GLU A 338 -3.94 7.93 -12.20
N SER A 339 -3.07 6.96 -11.95
CA SER A 339 -1.68 7.21 -11.56
C SER A 339 -0.71 7.22 -12.75
N GLY A 340 -1.19 6.90 -13.96
CA GLY A 340 -0.39 6.79 -15.17
C GLY A 340 0.54 5.56 -15.22
N ILE A 341 0.58 4.74 -14.17
CA ILE A 341 1.36 3.50 -14.07
C ILE A 341 0.49 2.34 -13.59
N SER A 342 0.80 1.12 -14.04
CA SER A 342 -0.01 -0.07 -13.69
C SER A 342 0.02 -0.39 -12.19
N SER A 343 -0.99 -1.07 -11.66
CA SER A 343 -1.02 -1.42 -10.23
C SER A 343 0.06 -2.45 -9.88
N TYR A 344 0.50 -3.26 -10.85
CA TYR A 344 1.69 -4.11 -10.68
C TYR A 344 2.99 -3.29 -10.55
N GLU A 345 3.19 -2.27 -11.39
CA GLU A 345 4.33 -1.35 -11.26
C GLU A 345 4.30 -0.60 -9.91
N GLN A 346 3.13 -0.14 -9.48
CA GLN A 346 2.95 0.48 -8.16
C GLN A 346 3.34 -0.49 -7.03
N TYR A 347 2.87 -1.74 -7.09
CA TYR A 347 3.20 -2.78 -6.12
C TYR A 347 4.72 -2.96 -6.01
N ILE A 348 5.41 -3.15 -7.13
CA ILE A 348 6.85 -3.37 -7.17
C ILE A 348 7.61 -2.15 -6.66
N LEU A 349 7.19 -0.93 -7.02
CA LEU A 349 7.82 0.31 -6.54
C LEU A 349 7.70 0.47 -5.03
N VAL A 350 6.50 0.22 -4.47
CA VAL A 350 6.27 0.28 -3.02
C VAL A 350 7.04 -0.83 -2.30
N LYS A 351 7.06 -2.05 -2.86
CA LYS A 351 7.83 -3.18 -2.33
C LYS A 351 9.32 -2.85 -2.26
N SER A 352 9.92 -2.38 -3.36
CA SER A 352 11.34 -1.98 -3.41
C SER A 352 11.64 -0.89 -2.38
N SER A 353 10.72 0.06 -2.20
CA SER A 353 10.87 1.13 -1.20
C SER A 353 10.86 0.58 0.24
N ILE A 354 9.95 -0.34 0.56
CA ILE A 354 9.87 -0.97 1.89
C ILE A 354 11.12 -1.81 2.17
N SER A 355 11.58 -2.62 1.21
CA SER A 355 12.77 -3.45 1.38
C SER A 355 14.02 -2.62 1.70
N ILE A 356 14.20 -1.47 1.04
CA ILE A 356 15.30 -0.56 1.35
C ILE A 356 15.13 0.05 2.74
N LEU A 357 13.92 0.46 3.13
CA LEU A 357 13.67 0.97 4.48
C LEU A 357 13.95 -0.06 5.57
N GLU A 358 13.63 -1.33 5.37
CA GLU A 358 13.94 -2.41 6.31
C GLU A 358 15.46 -2.51 6.52
N SER A 359 16.24 -2.58 5.43
CA SER A 359 17.70 -2.64 5.50
C SER A 359 18.32 -1.41 6.20
N LEU A 360 17.73 -0.23 6.00
CA LEU A 360 18.17 1.00 6.62
C LEU A 360 17.81 1.07 8.10
N ARG A 361 16.61 0.60 8.50
CA ARG A 361 16.18 0.56 9.90
C ARG A 361 17.02 -0.38 10.74
N GLU A 362 17.48 -1.49 10.15
CA GLU A 362 18.42 -2.40 10.83
C GLU A 362 19.75 -1.70 11.16
N LYS A 363 20.24 -0.87 10.23
CA LYS A 363 21.52 -0.16 10.34
C LYS A 363 21.44 1.14 11.15
N TYR A 364 20.36 1.91 11.01
CA TYR A 364 20.16 3.25 11.57
C TYR A 364 18.93 3.28 12.50
N LYS A 365 18.92 2.40 13.51
CA LYS A 365 17.76 2.15 14.40
C LYS A 365 17.17 3.38 15.10
N LYS A 366 17.97 4.44 15.29
CA LYS A 366 17.55 5.68 15.98
C LYS A 366 16.99 6.74 15.02
N GLU A 367 17.19 6.58 13.73
CA GLU A 367 16.86 7.60 12.74
C GLU A 367 15.47 7.35 12.15
N ASP A 368 14.69 8.42 12.03
CA ASP A 368 13.37 8.36 11.44
C ASP A 368 13.43 8.47 9.91
N ILE A 369 13.87 7.39 9.26
CA ILE A 369 14.04 7.36 7.80
C ILE A 369 12.70 7.11 7.10
N ALA A 370 12.44 7.87 6.03
CA ALA A 370 11.30 7.70 5.14
C ALA A 370 11.69 7.70 3.66
N VAL A 371 10.77 7.24 2.83
CA VAL A 371 10.83 7.28 1.37
C VAL A 371 9.63 8.05 0.84
N LYS A 372 9.89 8.95 -0.11
CA LYS A 372 8.88 9.69 -0.87
C LYS A 372 9.12 9.45 -2.36
N VAL A 373 8.08 9.18 -3.12
CA VAL A 373 8.17 8.96 -4.57
C VAL A 373 7.07 9.73 -5.29
N VAL A 374 7.43 10.36 -6.39
CA VAL A 374 6.51 10.90 -7.40
C VAL A 374 6.93 10.34 -8.75
N MET A 375 6.01 9.73 -9.49
CA MET A 375 6.27 9.15 -10.81
C MET A 375 5.10 9.41 -11.73
N GLY A 376 5.35 9.87 -12.95
CA GLY A 376 4.29 10.12 -13.92
C GLY A 376 4.81 10.24 -15.34
N ASN A 377 3.89 10.24 -16.30
CA ASN A 377 4.26 10.38 -17.71
C ASN A 377 4.63 11.83 -18.02
N LEU A 378 5.60 12.04 -18.92
CA LEU A 378 5.94 13.39 -19.36
C LEU A 378 4.77 14.08 -20.10
N LYS A 379 3.94 13.34 -20.83
CA LYS A 379 2.89 13.88 -21.70
C LYS A 379 1.62 14.32 -20.95
N ASN A 380 1.23 13.60 -19.90
CA ASN A 380 0.02 13.89 -19.13
C ASN A 380 0.34 14.49 -17.75
N ASN A 381 -0.70 14.85 -16.99
CA ASN A 381 -0.57 15.39 -15.63
C ASN A 381 -0.83 14.35 -14.55
N ASN A 382 -1.08 13.09 -14.95
CA ASN A 382 -1.34 12.00 -14.03
C ASN A 382 -0.01 11.48 -13.48
N PHE A 383 0.03 11.26 -12.17
CA PHE A 383 1.19 10.72 -11.49
C PHE A 383 0.78 9.83 -10.33
N PHE A 384 1.61 8.85 -10.05
CA PHE A 384 1.60 8.09 -8.82
C PHE A 384 2.44 8.80 -7.76
N SER A 385 1.96 8.78 -6.52
CA SER A 385 2.72 9.23 -5.37
C SER A 385 2.73 8.17 -4.26
N TYR A 386 3.91 7.95 -3.67
CA TYR A 386 4.10 7.06 -2.53
C TYR A 386 4.82 7.78 -1.39
N TYR A 387 4.37 7.51 -0.17
CA TYR A 387 5.04 7.94 1.05
C TYR A 387 5.00 6.82 2.09
N SER A 388 6.16 6.48 2.64
CA SER A 388 6.32 5.32 3.51
C SER A 388 5.73 5.46 4.92
N LYS A 389 5.31 6.66 5.32
CA LYS A 389 4.71 6.94 6.63
C LYS A 389 3.20 7.06 6.48
N TRP A 390 2.51 5.93 6.53
CA TRP A 390 1.08 5.83 6.23
C TRP A 390 0.18 6.50 7.27
N GLU A 391 0.72 6.80 8.43
CA GLU A 391 0.08 7.52 9.53
C GLU A 391 0.08 9.04 9.32
N ARG A 392 0.90 9.55 8.39
CA ARG A 392 1.01 10.98 8.06
C ARG A 392 0.28 11.31 6.77
N ASP A 393 -0.01 12.60 6.59
CA ASP A 393 -0.64 13.12 5.38
C ASP A 393 0.32 13.01 4.17
N LYS A 394 0.01 12.08 3.25
CA LYS A 394 0.77 11.85 2.01
C LYS A 394 0.89 13.11 1.16
N ILE A 395 -0.22 13.83 0.97
CA ILE A 395 -0.27 14.98 0.05
C ILE A 395 0.66 16.05 0.59
N LYS A 396 0.49 16.43 1.86
CA LYS A 396 1.36 17.41 2.52
C LYS A 396 2.83 17.01 2.46
N ALA A 397 3.14 15.74 2.73
CA ALA A 397 4.52 15.25 2.73
C ALA A 397 5.19 15.29 1.35
N ILE A 398 4.43 15.12 0.28
CA ILE A 398 4.90 15.11 -1.11
C ILE A 398 4.97 16.52 -1.70
N SER A 399 3.98 17.38 -1.41
CA SER A 399 3.82 18.68 -2.07
C SER A 399 4.37 19.87 -1.29
N SER A 400 4.56 19.74 0.03
CA SER A 400 4.83 20.91 0.89
C SER A 400 6.06 20.75 1.77
N GLU A 401 6.45 19.53 2.13
CA GLU A 401 7.66 19.29 2.92
C GLU A 401 8.90 19.35 2.02
N ARG A 402 9.68 20.43 2.18
CA ARG A 402 10.86 20.70 1.38
C ARG A 402 12.11 20.14 2.04
N ASN A 403 13.01 19.61 1.22
CA ASN A 403 14.28 19.01 1.65
C ASN A 403 15.40 19.47 0.73
N SER A 404 16.63 19.52 1.24
CA SER A 404 17.79 19.89 0.42
C SER A 404 17.94 18.91 -0.74
N VAL A 405 17.98 19.44 -1.96
CA VAL A 405 18.02 18.63 -3.18
C VAL A 405 19.45 18.17 -3.55
N GLY A 406 20.47 18.80 -2.97
CA GLY A 406 21.86 18.52 -3.27
C GLY A 406 22.14 18.56 -4.77
N SER A 407 23.02 17.66 -5.24
CA SER A 407 23.41 17.61 -6.65
C SER A 407 22.30 17.22 -7.64
N ALA A 408 21.06 16.99 -7.19
CA ALA A 408 19.94 16.66 -8.07
C ALA A 408 19.54 17.81 -9.00
N LEU A 409 19.88 19.08 -8.71
CA LEU A 409 19.54 20.21 -9.61
C LEU A 409 20.57 20.51 -10.70
N LYS A 410 21.77 19.92 -10.63
CA LYS A 410 22.83 20.24 -11.60
C LYS A 410 22.41 20.09 -13.06
N PRO A 411 21.72 19.00 -13.48
CA PRO A 411 21.29 18.86 -14.87
C PRO A 411 20.42 20.02 -15.36
N VAL A 412 19.62 20.62 -14.48
CA VAL A 412 18.78 21.77 -14.81
C VAL A 412 19.65 22.97 -15.17
N TYR A 413 20.64 23.31 -14.34
CA TYR A 413 21.55 24.44 -14.63
C TYR A 413 22.36 24.21 -15.92
N TYR A 414 22.91 23.01 -16.12
CA TYR A 414 23.62 22.68 -17.36
C TYR A 414 22.71 22.79 -18.59
N SER A 415 21.49 22.23 -18.53
CA SER A 415 20.50 22.32 -19.60
C SER A 415 20.17 23.78 -19.93
N LEU A 416 19.95 24.62 -18.91
CA LEU A 416 19.65 26.03 -19.12
C LEU A 416 20.80 26.79 -19.78
N MET A 417 22.04 26.51 -19.39
CA MET A 417 23.22 27.13 -20.01
C MET A 417 23.45 26.69 -21.47
N THR A 418 22.86 25.57 -21.93
CA THR A 418 22.88 25.24 -23.37
C THR A 418 22.16 26.29 -24.22
N TYR A 419 21.16 27.01 -23.66
CA TYR A 419 20.51 28.12 -24.34
C TYR A 419 21.35 29.41 -24.37
N LEU A 420 22.47 29.44 -23.64
CA LEU A 420 23.47 30.51 -23.69
C LEU A 420 24.65 30.15 -24.62
N GLY A 421 24.63 28.97 -25.25
CA GLY A 421 25.66 28.51 -26.19
C GLY A 421 26.62 27.44 -25.66
N LEU A 422 26.39 26.92 -24.44
CA LEU A 422 27.21 25.83 -23.87
C LEU A 422 27.13 24.56 -24.71
N LYS A 423 28.27 23.99 -25.09
CA LYS A 423 28.35 22.69 -25.77
C LYS A 423 28.92 21.62 -24.84
N TRP A 424 28.42 20.39 -24.97
CA TRP A 424 28.85 19.28 -24.11
C TRP A 424 30.30 18.84 -24.33
N SER A 425 30.84 19.10 -25.52
CA SER A 425 32.22 18.85 -25.90
C SER A 425 33.21 19.90 -25.40
N ASP A 426 32.72 21.06 -24.94
CA ASP A 426 33.60 22.11 -24.44
C ASP A 426 34.35 21.62 -23.19
N GLU A 427 35.53 22.20 -22.93
CA GLU A 427 36.32 21.90 -21.74
C GLU A 427 36.28 23.05 -20.74
N ILE A 428 36.32 22.70 -19.46
CA ILE A 428 36.35 23.66 -18.37
C ILE A 428 37.36 23.22 -17.31
N GLU A 429 38.01 24.19 -16.70
CA GLU A 429 38.99 23.95 -15.64
C GLU A 429 38.33 23.32 -14.40
N SER A 430 38.96 22.30 -13.83
CA SER A 430 38.48 21.57 -12.64
C SER A 430 39.15 22.03 -11.33
N LYS A 431 40.12 22.95 -11.42
CA LYS A 431 40.90 23.48 -10.30
C LYS A 431 40.03 24.28 -9.32
N GLU A 432 40.57 24.47 -8.12
CA GLU A 432 39.94 25.27 -7.06
C GLU A 432 39.53 26.66 -7.57
N ILE A 433 38.36 27.11 -7.14
CA ILE A 433 37.82 28.44 -7.42
C ILE A 433 37.35 29.03 -6.09
N THR A 434 37.61 30.32 -5.89
CA THR A 434 37.17 31.07 -4.71
C THR A 434 36.39 32.29 -5.18
N LEU A 435 35.12 32.36 -4.79
CA LEU A 435 34.26 33.50 -5.06
C LEU A 435 34.29 34.45 -3.86
N LYS A 436 34.37 35.76 -4.15
CA LYS A 436 34.38 36.83 -3.14
C LYS A 436 32.96 37.32 -2.90
N LEU A 437 32.23 36.67 -2.00
CA LEU A 437 30.84 37.01 -1.67
C LEU A 437 30.79 38.10 -0.58
N LYS A 438 29.65 38.78 -0.42
CA LYS A 438 29.43 39.69 0.72
C LYS A 438 29.49 38.98 2.06
N SER A 439 29.11 37.70 2.10
CA SER A 439 29.21 36.85 3.29
C SER A 439 30.62 36.35 3.58
N GLY A 440 31.60 36.66 2.71
CA GLY A 440 32.97 36.19 2.78
C GLY A 440 33.35 35.27 1.63
N ASP A 441 34.62 34.87 1.62
CA ASP A 441 35.18 33.96 0.62
C ASP A 441 34.50 32.59 0.65
N TRP A 442 34.13 32.08 -0.53
CA TRP A 442 33.53 30.76 -0.67
C TRP A 442 34.23 29.93 -1.74
N SER A 443 34.64 28.72 -1.35
CA SER A 443 35.35 27.77 -2.24
C SER A 443 34.68 26.39 -2.19
N PRO A 444 34.01 25.96 -3.29
CA PRO A 444 33.38 24.64 -3.33
C PRO A 444 34.42 23.51 -3.45
N ARG A 445 34.13 22.38 -2.81
CA ARG A 445 34.98 21.18 -2.83
C ARG A 445 34.33 20.03 -3.58
N GLU A 446 35.13 19.14 -4.16
CA GLU A 446 34.63 17.92 -4.78
C GLU A 446 34.41 16.79 -3.78
N SER A 447 33.49 15.88 -4.11
CA SER A 447 33.21 14.68 -3.31
C SER A 447 34.29 13.60 -3.45
N HIS A 448 35.11 13.68 -4.49
CA HIS A 448 36.18 12.75 -4.80
C HIS A 448 37.35 13.50 -5.44
N LYS A 449 38.52 12.84 -5.51
CA LYS A 449 39.72 13.42 -6.12
C LYS A 449 39.55 13.49 -7.64
N VAL A 450 39.68 14.69 -8.20
CA VAL A 450 39.79 14.95 -9.63
C VAL A 450 41.23 15.35 -9.92
N THR A 451 41.92 14.61 -10.80
CA THR A 451 43.33 14.85 -11.15
C THR A 451 43.52 15.64 -12.43
N ASP A 452 42.54 15.59 -13.33
CA ASP A 452 42.62 16.24 -14.63
C ASP A 452 42.43 17.74 -14.48
N GLU A 453 43.31 18.55 -15.08
CA GLU A 453 43.20 20.02 -14.98
C GLU A 453 41.96 20.57 -15.67
N TYR A 454 41.57 19.93 -16.79
CA TYR A 454 40.38 20.23 -17.57
C TYR A 454 39.52 18.99 -17.72
N VAL A 455 38.22 19.19 -17.81
CA VAL A 455 37.24 18.14 -18.05
C VAL A 455 36.22 18.63 -19.06
N THR A 456 35.66 17.72 -19.86
CA THR A 456 34.53 18.08 -20.73
C THR A 456 33.29 18.41 -19.89
N ILE A 457 32.42 19.27 -20.42
CA ILE A 457 31.14 19.60 -19.78
C ILE A 457 30.30 18.34 -19.55
N SER A 458 30.28 17.42 -20.54
CA SER A 458 29.58 16.14 -20.41
C SER A 458 30.08 15.32 -19.22
N ARG A 459 31.41 15.17 -19.08
CA ARG A 459 32.03 14.43 -17.98
C ARG A 459 31.78 15.11 -16.65
N SER A 460 31.86 16.44 -16.61
CA SER A 460 31.56 17.21 -15.41
C SER A 460 30.15 16.93 -14.88
N LEU A 461 29.15 16.88 -15.76
CA LEU A 461 27.78 16.54 -15.37
C LEU A 461 27.63 15.06 -14.98
N GLN A 462 28.23 14.14 -15.75
CA GLN A 462 28.17 12.69 -15.51
C GLN A 462 28.80 12.30 -14.16
N GLU A 463 29.97 12.86 -13.83
CA GLU A 463 30.65 12.66 -12.55
C GLU A 463 30.14 13.59 -11.45
N SER A 464 29.21 14.48 -11.78
CA SER A 464 28.53 15.41 -10.87
C SER A 464 29.49 16.34 -10.13
N LEU A 465 30.45 16.93 -10.85
CA LEU A 465 31.48 17.82 -10.30
C LEU A 465 30.91 19.18 -9.87
N ASN A 466 31.45 19.75 -8.79
CA ASN A 466 31.01 21.00 -8.17
C ASN A 466 31.68 22.23 -8.79
N ARG A 467 33.02 22.25 -8.84
CA ARG A 467 33.83 23.41 -9.26
C ARG A 467 33.60 23.80 -10.72
N PRO A 468 33.57 22.85 -11.69
CA PRO A 468 33.22 23.18 -13.07
C PRO A 468 31.87 23.88 -13.24
N LEU A 469 30.83 23.44 -12.53
CA LEU A 469 29.49 24.06 -12.64
C LEU A 469 29.51 25.51 -12.16
N VAL A 470 30.20 25.78 -11.05
CA VAL A 470 30.33 27.14 -10.52
C VAL A 470 31.13 28.02 -11.47
N ARG A 471 32.22 27.50 -12.05
CA ARG A 471 33.03 28.19 -13.06
C ARG A 471 32.22 28.51 -14.33
N LEU A 472 31.36 27.60 -14.77
CA LEU A 472 30.47 27.88 -15.91
C LEU A 472 29.48 29.00 -15.59
N ALA A 473 28.87 28.98 -14.41
CA ALA A 473 27.95 30.03 -14.02
C ALA A 473 28.64 31.41 -13.93
N ASP A 474 29.88 31.45 -13.42
CA ASP A 474 30.71 32.65 -13.40
C ASP A 474 31.07 33.13 -14.83
N HIS A 475 31.48 32.20 -15.71
CA HIS A 475 31.82 32.49 -17.11
C HIS A 475 30.67 33.07 -17.93
N TYR A 476 29.47 32.49 -17.82
CA TYR A 476 28.26 32.98 -18.50
C TYR A 476 27.61 34.17 -17.79
N GLY A 477 28.03 34.47 -16.56
CA GLY A 477 27.45 35.49 -15.69
C GLY A 477 26.30 34.93 -14.85
N PHE A 478 26.41 35.11 -13.53
CA PHE A 478 25.39 34.65 -12.58
C PHE A 478 24.01 35.26 -12.84
N ASP A 479 23.93 36.50 -13.31
CA ASP A 479 22.65 37.18 -13.59
C ASP A 479 21.89 36.54 -14.76
N GLU A 480 22.58 36.12 -15.82
CA GLU A 480 21.96 35.44 -16.97
C GLU A 480 21.51 34.02 -16.59
N VAL A 481 22.32 33.31 -15.81
CA VAL A 481 21.95 31.99 -15.27
C VAL A 481 20.74 32.12 -14.33
N GLU A 482 20.71 33.12 -13.46
CA GLU A 482 19.57 33.41 -12.57
C GLU A 482 18.29 33.67 -13.35
N LYS A 483 18.34 34.54 -14.35
CA LYS A 483 17.19 34.91 -15.18
C LYS A 483 16.56 33.71 -15.89
N LEU A 484 17.37 32.72 -16.26
CA LEU A 484 16.88 31.44 -16.79
C LEU A 484 16.34 30.54 -15.68
N ALA A 485 17.10 30.34 -14.60
CA ALA A 485 16.81 29.38 -13.55
C ALA A 485 15.55 29.71 -12.74
N THR A 486 15.30 30.99 -12.45
CA THR A 486 14.14 31.47 -11.68
C THR A 486 12.79 31.16 -12.35
N LYS A 487 12.77 30.90 -13.67
CA LYS A 487 11.56 30.46 -14.40
C LYS A 487 11.17 29.01 -14.10
N TYR A 488 12.13 28.19 -13.66
CA TYR A 488 11.96 26.76 -13.47
C TYR A 488 12.03 26.37 -11.99
N ILE A 489 12.94 26.96 -11.23
CA ILE A 489 13.27 26.56 -9.86
C ILE A 489 12.58 27.53 -8.88
N PRO A 490 11.54 27.09 -8.15
CA PRO A 490 10.86 27.95 -7.19
C PRO A 490 11.73 28.18 -5.94
N GLY A 491 11.63 29.36 -5.35
CA GLY A 491 12.26 29.67 -4.07
C GLY A 491 13.77 29.92 -4.11
N MET A 492 14.34 30.19 -5.29
CA MET A 492 15.74 30.64 -5.40
C MET A 492 15.98 31.96 -4.67
N GLN A 493 17.11 32.05 -3.97
CA GLN A 493 17.62 33.30 -3.41
C GLN A 493 18.37 34.09 -4.48
N THR A 494 18.16 35.40 -4.49
CA THR A 494 18.74 36.35 -5.46
C THR A 494 19.44 37.49 -4.73
N PRO A 495 20.55 38.06 -5.27
CA PRO A 495 21.18 37.67 -6.53
C PRO A 495 22.00 36.36 -6.38
N LEU A 496 21.98 35.51 -7.41
CA LEU A 496 22.64 34.20 -7.44
C LEU A 496 24.15 34.31 -7.22
N ALA A 497 24.75 35.42 -7.65
CA ALA A 497 26.14 35.76 -7.40
C ALA A 497 26.50 35.78 -5.90
N GLU A 498 25.55 36.08 -5.00
CA GLU A 498 25.73 36.08 -3.55
C GLU A 498 25.33 34.76 -2.89
N TYR A 499 24.61 33.90 -3.62
CA TYR A 499 24.13 32.60 -3.16
C TYR A 499 24.52 31.45 -4.13
N PRO A 500 25.79 31.35 -4.58
CA PRO A 500 26.20 30.40 -5.62
C PRO A 500 26.15 28.93 -5.15
N SER A 501 26.09 28.69 -3.84
CA SER A 501 25.90 27.35 -3.26
C SER A 501 24.58 26.69 -3.71
N GLN A 502 23.58 27.46 -4.15
CA GLN A 502 22.34 26.95 -4.72
C GLN A 502 22.56 26.16 -6.03
N LEU A 503 23.63 26.48 -6.79
CA LEU A 503 24.04 25.68 -7.97
C LEU A 503 24.40 24.24 -7.59
N LEU A 504 24.88 24.05 -6.36
CA LEU A 504 25.29 22.76 -5.82
C LEU A 504 24.18 22.07 -5.00
N GLY A 505 22.99 22.69 -4.93
CA GLY A 505 21.82 22.13 -4.27
C GLY A 505 21.55 22.62 -2.85
N SER A 506 22.13 23.77 -2.45
CA SER A 506 21.77 24.47 -1.21
C SER A 506 20.41 25.18 -1.32
N ILE A 507 19.41 24.48 -1.84
CA ILE A 507 18.02 24.89 -1.96
C ILE A 507 17.13 23.72 -1.54
N GLU A 508 15.99 24.02 -0.93
CA GLU A 508 15.05 23.02 -0.47
C GLU A 508 13.83 22.99 -1.39
N LEU A 509 13.51 21.81 -1.91
CA LEU A 509 12.31 21.56 -2.71
C LEU A 509 11.56 20.36 -2.15
N SER A 510 10.25 20.35 -2.29
CA SER A 510 9.45 19.15 -2.06
C SER A 510 9.67 18.14 -3.19
N THR A 511 9.31 16.88 -2.95
CA THR A 511 9.44 15.83 -3.98
C THR A 511 8.63 16.17 -5.22
N TYR A 512 7.45 16.75 -5.06
CA TYR A 512 6.62 17.20 -6.17
C TYR A 512 7.22 18.40 -6.92
N GLU A 513 7.76 19.39 -6.20
CA GLU A 513 8.40 20.54 -6.85
C GLU A 513 9.59 20.12 -7.71
N LEU A 514 10.45 19.22 -7.20
CA LEU A 514 11.59 18.71 -7.97
C LEU A 514 11.12 17.93 -9.22
N PHE A 515 10.06 17.12 -9.09
CA PHE A 515 9.43 16.44 -10.22
C PHE A 515 8.96 17.43 -11.29
N GLU A 516 8.27 18.50 -10.88
CA GLU A 516 7.76 19.52 -11.80
C GLU A 516 8.88 20.34 -12.46
N VAL A 517 9.98 20.65 -11.75
CA VAL A 517 11.17 21.28 -12.34
C VAL A 517 11.68 20.43 -13.50
N TYR A 518 11.92 19.14 -13.24
CA TYR A 518 12.42 18.22 -14.26
C TYR A 518 11.44 18.05 -15.40
N LYS A 519 10.14 17.90 -15.12
CA LYS A 519 9.10 17.77 -16.14
C LYS A 519 9.11 18.96 -17.10
N LYS A 520 9.21 20.18 -16.58
CA LYS A 520 9.26 21.41 -17.39
C LYS A 520 10.53 21.49 -18.25
N VAL A 521 11.69 21.19 -17.67
CA VAL A 521 12.98 21.23 -18.40
C VAL A 521 13.01 20.19 -19.51
N LEU A 522 12.64 18.94 -19.20
CA LEU A 522 12.65 17.84 -20.18
C LEU A 522 11.63 18.07 -21.30
N LYS A 523 10.42 18.57 -20.97
CA LYS A 523 9.45 18.98 -22.00
C LYS A 523 10.03 20.03 -22.92
N LYS A 524 10.67 21.06 -22.37
CA LYS A 524 11.26 22.13 -23.16
C LYS A 524 12.37 21.61 -24.07
N GLU A 525 13.27 20.75 -23.58
CA GLU A 525 14.30 20.14 -24.44
C GLU A 525 13.68 19.34 -25.58
N CYS A 526 12.66 18.53 -25.28
CA CYS A 526 12.00 17.73 -26.32
C CYS A 526 11.21 18.56 -27.33
N GLU A 527 10.64 19.70 -26.92
CA GLU A 527 10.04 20.66 -27.84
C GLU A 527 11.10 21.27 -28.78
N GLU A 528 12.29 21.61 -28.29
CA GLU A 528 13.36 22.15 -29.13
C GLU A 528 13.96 21.12 -30.08
N VAL A 529 14.08 19.85 -29.63
CA VAL A 529 14.45 18.73 -30.52
C VAL A 529 13.40 18.55 -31.62
N SER A 530 12.12 18.53 -31.26
CA SER A 530 11.02 18.37 -32.23
C SER A 530 10.95 19.50 -33.25
N LYS A 531 11.40 20.71 -32.90
CA LYS A 531 11.48 21.87 -33.80
C LYS A 531 12.76 21.90 -34.66
N GLY A 532 13.72 21.01 -34.40
CA GLY A 532 15.04 21.01 -35.06
C GLY A 532 15.99 22.11 -34.55
N ASN A 533 15.67 22.76 -33.43
CA ASN A 533 16.52 23.80 -32.83
C ASN A 533 17.62 23.24 -31.93
N LYS A 534 17.53 21.96 -31.54
CA LYS A 534 18.47 21.27 -30.68
C LYS A 534 18.62 19.82 -31.14
N ALA A 535 19.85 19.31 -31.23
CA ALA A 535 20.06 17.89 -31.54
C ALA A 535 19.69 17.01 -30.34
N TRP A 536 19.30 15.75 -30.58
CA TRP A 536 18.96 14.81 -29.51
C TRP A 536 20.17 14.55 -28.59
N GLU A 537 21.35 14.45 -29.19
CA GLU A 537 22.64 14.24 -28.53
C GLU A 537 23.03 15.38 -27.60
N ASP A 538 22.45 16.57 -27.82
CA ASP A 538 22.66 17.76 -27.01
C ASP A 538 21.69 17.87 -25.82
N THR A 539 20.79 16.90 -25.62
CA THR A 539 19.87 16.88 -24.48
C THR A 539 20.51 16.31 -23.21
N ILE A 540 20.03 16.71 -22.04
CA ILE A 540 20.46 16.07 -20.79
C ILE A 540 19.97 14.62 -20.70
N LEU A 541 18.89 14.28 -21.40
CA LEU A 541 18.41 12.90 -21.54
C LEU A 541 19.48 12.01 -22.15
N TYR A 542 20.09 12.45 -23.25
CA TYR A 542 21.16 11.70 -23.91
C TYR A 542 22.44 11.68 -23.07
N VAL A 543 22.90 12.84 -22.57
CA VAL A 543 24.18 12.95 -21.82
C VAL A 543 24.20 12.10 -20.56
N LEU A 544 23.06 11.95 -19.88
CA LEU A 544 22.91 11.14 -18.67
C LEU A 544 22.22 9.78 -18.89
N SER A 545 22.10 9.33 -20.16
CA SER A 545 21.46 8.05 -20.50
C SER A 545 22.30 6.81 -20.18
N ASP A 546 23.62 6.97 -20.07
CA ASP A 546 24.56 5.87 -19.90
C ASP A 546 24.93 5.68 -18.42
N PRO A 547 24.38 4.66 -17.73
CA PRO A 547 24.62 4.48 -16.30
C PRO A 547 26.09 4.20 -15.97
N THR A 548 26.87 3.65 -16.91
CA THR A 548 28.29 3.32 -16.73
C THR A 548 29.20 4.55 -16.70
N LYS A 549 28.70 5.70 -17.17
CA LYS A 549 29.44 6.97 -17.18
C LYS A 549 29.10 7.87 -15.99
N THR A 550 27.97 7.62 -15.32
CA THR A 550 27.45 8.51 -14.28
C THR A 550 27.90 8.12 -12.86
N THR A 551 27.46 8.90 -11.87
CA THR A 551 27.68 8.62 -10.44
C THR A 551 27.25 7.23 -9.95
N ILE A 552 26.41 6.51 -10.70
CA ILE A 552 25.93 5.16 -10.34
C ILE A 552 26.80 4.04 -10.95
N LYS A 553 27.85 4.35 -11.73
CA LYS A 553 28.68 3.37 -12.46
C LYS A 553 29.26 2.22 -11.64
N ARG A 554 29.43 2.40 -10.32
CA ARG A 554 29.97 1.37 -9.42
C ARG A 554 28.90 0.50 -8.74
N ILE A 555 27.63 0.87 -8.86
CA ILE A 555 26.51 0.27 -8.12
C ILE A 555 25.44 -0.30 -9.06
N VAL A 556 25.33 0.26 -10.28
CA VAL A 556 24.45 -0.27 -11.31
C VAL A 556 24.71 -1.77 -11.51
N SER A 557 23.66 -2.58 -11.58
CA SER A 557 23.80 -4.01 -11.83
C SER A 557 24.19 -4.28 -13.28
N LYS A 558 24.91 -5.38 -13.52
CA LYS A 558 25.29 -5.82 -14.87
C LYS A 558 24.12 -5.85 -15.86
N ASN A 559 22.95 -6.29 -15.41
CA ASN A 559 21.73 -6.36 -16.22
C ASN A 559 21.23 -4.98 -16.68
N LEU A 560 21.65 -3.90 -16.03
CA LEU A 560 21.27 -2.52 -16.37
C LEU A 560 22.41 -1.72 -17.03
N GLU A 561 23.65 -2.23 -17.05
CA GLU A 561 24.80 -1.49 -17.60
C GLU A 561 24.65 -1.20 -19.10
N GLU A 562 24.03 -2.13 -19.83
CA GLU A 562 23.81 -2.01 -21.28
C GLU A 562 22.54 -1.22 -21.62
N LEU A 563 21.67 -0.98 -20.64
CA LEU A 563 20.40 -0.31 -20.82
C LEU A 563 20.54 1.21 -20.71
N LYS A 564 19.85 1.94 -21.58
CA LYS A 564 19.83 3.40 -21.57
C LYS A 564 18.61 3.92 -20.83
N PHE A 565 18.84 4.66 -19.75
CA PHE A 565 17.82 5.41 -19.00
C PHE A 565 18.46 6.70 -18.47
N PHE A 566 17.69 7.79 -18.40
CA PHE A 566 18.18 9.00 -17.77
C PHE A 566 18.21 8.81 -16.25
N GLY A 567 19.32 9.21 -15.60
CA GLY A 567 19.44 9.12 -14.14
C GLY A 567 20.34 10.19 -13.53
N LYS A 568 19.88 10.83 -12.45
CA LYS A 568 20.70 11.73 -11.63
C LYS A 568 20.51 11.50 -10.15
N THR A 569 21.64 11.31 -9.44
CA THR A 569 21.68 11.26 -7.97
C THR A 569 21.73 12.67 -7.35
N GLY A 570 21.14 12.81 -6.17
CA GLY A 570 21.35 13.94 -5.27
C GLY A 570 21.65 13.46 -3.86
N THR A 571 22.57 14.13 -3.18
CA THR A 571 22.87 13.87 -1.77
C THR A 571 23.15 15.21 -1.11
N SER A 572 22.43 15.51 -0.03
CA SER A 572 22.70 16.67 0.81
C SER A 572 23.89 16.40 1.74
N ASN A 573 24.42 17.47 2.34
CA ASN A 573 25.48 17.33 3.34
C ASN A 573 25.00 16.43 4.48
N ASN A 574 25.92 15.65 5.04
CA ASN A 574 25.65 14.65 6.09
C ASN A 574 24.69 13.52 5.70
N GLY A 575 24.34 13.37 4.42
CA GLY A 575 23.56 12.23 3.91
C GLY A 575 22.09 12.21 4.38
N TYR A 576 21.55 13.35 4.81
CA TYR A 576 20.18 13.43 5.32
C TYR A 576 19.11 13.33 4.24
N ASP A 577 19.41 13.83 3.05
CA ASP A 577 18.50 13.86 1.92
C ASP A 577 19.19 13.22 0.72
N ASN A 578 18.62 12.11 0.27
CA ASN A 578 19.16 11.34 -0.84
C ASN A 578 18.10 11.25 -1.91
N TRP A 579 18.49 11.50 -3.16
CA TRP A 579 17.60 11.65 -4.28
C TRP A 579 18.06 10.79 -5.45
N PHE A 580 17.09 10.31 -6.21
CA PHE A 580 17.31 9.81 -7.56
C PHE A 580 16.18 10.29 -8.46
N VAL A 581 16.54 11.05 -9.49
CA VAL A 581 15.65 11.48 -10.56
C VAL A 581 15.93 10.65 -11.80
N PHE A 582 14.90 10.15 -12.46
CA PHE A 582 15.06 9.29 -13.63
C PHE A 582 13.98 9.47 -14.67
N TYR A 583 14.31 9.10 -15.91
CA TYR A 583 13.34 8.91 -16.99
C TYR A 583 13.65 7.59 -17.69
N ASP A 584 12.66 6.69 -17.72
CA ASP A 584 12.82 5.31 -18.16
C ASP A 584 12.26 5.05 -19.59
N GLY A 585 12.00 6.14 -20.33
CA GLY A 585 11.34 6.12 -21.64
C GLY A 585 9.81 6.14 -21.59
N TRP A 586 9.21 5.80 -20.45
CA TRP A 586 7.77 5.89 -20.21
C TRP A 586 7.41 6.95 -19.17
N ASN A 587 8.14 6.96 -18.06
CA ASN A 587 7.83 7.71 -16.85
C ASN A 587 9.03 8.51 -16.37
N LEU A 588 8.77 9.76 -15.97
CA LEU A 588 9.66 10.56 -15.16
C LEU A 588 9.38 10.21 -13.68
N GLY A 589 10.42 10.05 -12.89
CA GLY A 589 10.27 9.78 -11.45
C GLY A 589 11.30 10.52 -10.61
N VAL A 590 10.88 10.84 -9.38
CA VAL A 590 11.73 11.37 -8.31
C VAL A 590 11.54 10.49 -7.09
N ILE A 591 12.61 9.87 -6.62
CA ILE A 591 12.67 9.11 -5.37
C ILE A 591 13.52 9.89 -4.39
N TRP A 592 12.98 10.13 -3.19
CA TRP A 592 13.71 10.66 -2.04
C TRP A 592 13.79 9.62 -0.94
N THR A 593 14.93 9.56 -0.27
CA THR A 593 15.17 8.76 0.93
C THR A 593 15.95 9.59 1.94
N GLY A 594 15.40 9.79 3.13
CA GLY A 594 16.02 10.68 4.10
C GLY A 594 15.38 10.68 5.47
N ILE A 595 15.92 11.52 6.36
CA ILE A 595 15.37 11.75 7.70
C ILE A 595 14.12 12.62 7.58
N ASP A 596 13.02 12.16 8.16
CA ASP A 596 11.69 12.78 8.07
C ASP A 596 11.22 13.43 9.38
N SER A 597 12.13 13.49 10.35
CA SER A 597 11.97 14.12 11.67
C SER A 597 13.15 15.04 11.99
N ASN A 598 13.29 15.42 13.27
CA ASN A 598 14.43 16.20 13.71
C ASN A 598 15.74 15.44 13.47
N ARG A 599 16.66 16.11 12.78
CA ARG A 599 17.99 15.59 12.50
C ARG A 599 18.76 15.49 13.81
N SER A 600 19.27 14.30 14.13
CA SER A 600 20.07 14.03 15.34
C SER A 600 21.35 14.87 15.41
N GLY A 601 21.83 15.36 14.26
CA GLY A 601 23.10 16.07 14.11
C GLY A 601 24.28 15.14 13.78
N ASP A 602 24.09 13.82 13.91
CA ASP A 602 25.08 12.82 13.48
C ASP A 602 25.07 12.70 11.95
N GLY A 603 26.23 12.60 11.33
CA GLY A 603 26.34 12.41 9.88
C GLY A 603 25.94 11.00 9.45
N LEU A 604 25.03 10.88 8.48
CA LEU A 604 24.67 9.61 7.87
C LEU A 604 25.58 9.29 6.68
N ARG A 605 26.14 8.07 6.66
CA ARG A 605 26.84 7.52 5.49
C ARG A 605 25.83 6.97 4.46
N LEU A 606 24.87 7.82 4.09
CA LEU A 606 23.85 7.54 3.08
C LEU A 606 24.13 8.38 1.84
N TYR A 607 23.85 7.79 0.68
CA TYR A 607 24.05 8.41 -0.62
C TYR A 607 22.84 8.08 -1.51
N GLY A 608 22.51 8.96 -2.45
CA GLY A 608 21.44 8.72 -3.43
C GLY A 608 21.65 7.44 -4.23
N SER A 609 22.91 7.09 -4.50
CA SER A 609 23.29 5.89 -5.23
C SER A 609 23.08 4.59 -4.44
N THR A 610 23.14 4.61 -3.10
CA THR A 610 22.96 3.41 -2.25
C THR A 610 21.55 3.30 -1.66
N THR A 611 20.71 4.31 -1.87
CA THR A 611 19.33 4.37 -1.35
C THR A 611 18.33 4.54 -2.48
N SER A 612 18.06 5.78 -2.91
CA SER A 612 17.02 6.10 -3.90
C SER A 612 17.25 5.45 -5.26
N PHE A 613 18.50 5.38 -5.74
CA PHE A 613 18.84 4.63 -6.96
C PHE A 613 18.61 3.13 -6.80
N LYS A 614 18.92 2.57 -5.63
CA LYS A 614 18.73 1.13 -5.38
C LYS A 614 17.24 0.77 -5.42
N ILE A 615 16.36 1.63 -4.89
CA ILE A 615 14.90 1.50 -5.05
C ILE A 615 14.52 1.48 -6.54
N PHE A 616 15.03 2.42 -7.34
CA PHE A 616 14.79 2.47 -8.77
C PHE A 616 15.29 1.21 -9.50
N GLN A 617 16.51 0.76 -9.20
CA GLN A 617 17.10 -0.44 -9.82
C GLN A 617 16.26 -1.69 -9.53
N ASP A 618 15.86 -1.89 -8.26
CA ASP A 618 15.06 -3.05 -7.87
C ASP A 618 13.66 -2.99 -8.49
N PHE A 619 13.08 -1.78 -8.60
CA PHE A 619 11.85 -1.54 -9.35
C PHE A 619 12.00 -1.90 -10.83
N LEU A 620 13.00 -1.35 -11.52
CA LEU A 620 13.17 -1.51 -12.95
C LEU A 620 13.37 -2.98 -13.37
N LEU A 621 14.10 -3.74 -12.56
CA LEU A 621 14.40 -5.15 -12.84
C LEU A 621 13.21 -6.09 -12.68
N THR A 622 12.15 -5.70 -11.95
CA THR A 622 11.06 -6.62 -11.57
C THR A 622 9.65 -6.08 -11.84
N ARG A 623 9.52 -4.88 -12.39
CA ARG A 623 8.23 -4.23 -12.67
C ARG A 623 7.37 -4.86 -13.77
N GLY A 624 7.88 -5.90 -14.44
CA GLY A 624 7.16 -6.56 -15.54
C GLY A 624 7.00 -5.70 -16.80
N ARG A 625 7.83 -4.68 -16.99
CA ARG A 625 7.75 -3.75 -18.12
C ARG A 625 9.14 -3.38 -18.63
N ARG A 626 9.33 -3.44 -19.95
CA ARG A 626 10.57 -3.06 -20.63
C ARG A 626 10.83 -1.56 -20.49
N LEU A 627 12.08 -1.16 -20.71
CA LEU A 627 12.39 0.27 -20.86
C LEU A 627 11.73 0.80 -22.12
N GLY A 628 11.26 2.04 -22.04
CA GLY A 628 10.80 2.75 -23.21
C GLY A 628 12.00 3.26 -23.98
N GLU A 629 11.78 3.60 -25.23
CA GLU A 629 12.80 4.31 -26.00
C GLU A 629 13.08 5.67 -25.33
N LEU A 630 14.35 5.94 -25.05
CA LEU A 630 14.76 7.28 -24.67
C LEU A 630 14.81 8.13 -25.93
N THR A 631 13.69 8.75 -26.27
CA THR A 631 13.63 9.75 -27.34
C THR A 631 12.73 10.90 -26.93
N CYS A 632 12.93 12.03 -27.58
CA CYS A 632 11.97 13.13 -27.56
C CYS A 632 10.85 12.96 -28.60
N GLU A 633 10.92 11.91 -29.43
CA GLU A 633 9.94 11.62 -30.46
C GLU A 633 8.65 11.01 -29.89
N LYS A 634 7.57 11.05 -30.69
CA LYS A 634 6.29 10.42 -30.36
C LYS A 634 6.47 8.90 -30.32
N SER A 635 6.86 8.35 -29.17
CA SER A 635 6.85 6.91 -28.89
C SER A 635 5.43 6.35 -29.00
N GLY A 636 5.06 5.95 -30.22
CA GLY A 636 3.90 5.15 -30.59
C GLY A 636 4.30 3.89 -31.36
N HIS A 637 5.60 3.66 -31.59
CA HIS A 637 6.11 2.45 -32.20
C HIS A 637 7.09 1.76 -31.25
N LEU A 638 6.64 0.62 -30.73
CA LEU A 638 7.54 -0.43 -30.24
C LEU A 638 8.30 -0.95 -31.46
N ILE A 639 9.63 -0.81 -31.48
CA ILE A 639 10.47 -1.59 -32.39
C ILE A 639 10.90 -2.85 -31.63
N ARG A 640 10.78 -3.98 -32.32
CA ARG A 640 10.83 -5.37 -31.82
C ARG A 640 12.00 -5.68 -30.92
#